data_AF-A0A8H5XAI3-F1
#
_entry.id   AF-A0A8H5XAI3-F1
#
_cell.length_a   1.000
_cell.length_b   1.000
_cell.length_c   1.000
_cell.angle_alpha   90.00
_cell.angle_beta   90.00
_cell.angle_gamma   90.00
#
_symmetry.space_group_name_H-M   'P 1'
#
loop_
_entity.id
_entity.type
_entity.pdbx_description
1 polymer ?
#
loop_
_entity_poly.entity_id
_entity_poly.type
_entity_poly.pdbx_seq_one_letter_code
_entity_poly.pdbx_strand_id
1 'polypeptide(L)'
;MKFSLLATIVASISPLARAADANAWKSRNIYFALTDRVARSADDNGGSACGNLGNYCGGTFKGLESKLDYIKGMGFDAIWITPVVDNTDGGYHGYWAKDLYAVNSKYGTADDLKSLVKSAHDKNMYVMCDVVANHMGKGISDHKPSPLNEQSSYHTPCDIDYSNQNSIEQCEIAGLPDLNTGSDTVKKVLYDWIKWLVSEYSFDGIRIDTVKHVEKPFWPGFQDAAGVYAIGEVWDGGPDYLAGYAQVMPGLLNYAMYYPMNRFYQQKGDPSDVVAMHDEISNKFPDPTILGTFIDNHDNPRWLSQKNDKALLKNALAYVILARGIPIVYYGTEQGYAGGNDPANREDLWRSSFSTNADLYQHISRLSKARSAVGGLGGNDHKHLYSQNSAYAWSRADGDLIVLTLNRGQGYSGQYCFNTGKNNKTWDKVFGSGTVTSDGNGQVCVSYTNGIPFALLFFEIAPAHNKFHDAPLPVSSLAPWGDTAPGTATRLYALRGLMEPAVARCITVDYTKSLKQILSSAFIAHLSQQRNLRFLEYCDSDVYPSWVVDLERPLNTPVLRNDACGSSACSATLIESGILEVAGVPCDEIGDDPYIFPGEGLQPFEECIADMVEHLVGNDLHHDDDCLNELLTVMGYGDFWDYSMNITGFAPDERSMSLEKAREIIRELMADPTSTTLPPRLVSIFRLDLVSGYTKTRNGNFVRVPTGSRRGDMIVTLLGLRSNLVLRPQPKDGSYLVIGPCYHPGFSDGQAPLGDDFRGWQRGWCNSTSMLAFWKEGRPIHRSDPRLEGVALPDGYTEQVISISKVRGKDRAVIQECQKTS
;
A
#
# COMPACT_ATOMS: atom_id res chain seq x y z
N MET A 1 32.02 -50.55 -23.93
CA MET A 1 32.48 -49.19 -23.53
C MET A 1 32.45 -48.29 -24.75
N LYS A 2 31.54 -47.30 -24.77
CA LYS A 2 31.66 -45.96 -25.37
C LYS A 2 30.26 -45.34 -25.35
N PHE A 3 29.98 -44.58 -24.28
CA PHE A 3 28.83 -43.70 -24.19
C PHE A 3 29.16 -42.38 -24.90
N SER A 4 28.25 -41.93 -25.76
CA SER A 4 28.31 -40.64 -26.44
C SER A 4 27.60 -39.61 -25.57
N LEU A 5 28.29 -38.52 -25.21
CA LEU A 5 27.75 -37.41 -24.42
C LEU A 5 27.16 -36.37 -25.38
N LEU A 6 25.85 -36.15 -25.34
CA LEU A 6 25.21 -34.97 -25.94
C LEU A 6 25.33 -33.81 -24.93
N ALA A 7 26.01 -32.74 -25.32
CA ALA A 7 26.02 -31.48 -24.59
C ALA A 7 24.83 -30.63 -25.03
N THR A 8 23.86 -30.44 -24.14
CA THR A 8 22.74 -29.50 -24.33
C THR A 8 23.23 -28.09 -24.01
N ILE A 9 23.30 -27.23 -25.03
CA ILE A 9 23.56 -25.80 -24.87
C ILE A 9 22.27 -25.15 -24.33
N VAL A 10 22.27 -24.75 -23.06
CA VAL A 10 21.25 -23.88 -22.50
C VAL A 10 21.59 -22.45 -22.93
N ALA A 11 20.85 -21.94 -23.91
CA ALA A 11 20.86 -20.52 -24.23
C ALA A 11 20.18 -19.76 -23.09
N SER A 12 20.96 -18.97 -22.36
CA SER A 12 20.44 -17.98 -21.42
C SER A 12 19.60 -16.96 -22.19
N ILE A 13 18.28 -17.10 -22.14
CA ILE A 13 17.35 -16.08 -22.63
C ILE A 13 17.38 -14.96 -21.58
N SER A 14 18.26 -13.97 -21.77
CA SER A 14 18.07 -12.67 -21.15
C SER A 14 16.71 -12.13 -21.61
N PRO A 15 15.82 -11.68 -20.71
CA PRO A 15 14.62 -10.99 -21.14
C PRO A 15 15.08 -9.72 -21.89
N LEU A 16 14.83 -9.67 -23.20
CA LEU A 16 14.86 -8.41 -23.95
C LEU A 16 13.91 -7.47 -23.22
N ALA A 17 14.45 -6.41 -22.59
CA ALA A 17 13.65 -5.31 -22.09
C ALA A 17 12.77 -4.82 -23.25
N ARG A 18 11.45 -5.02 -23.16
CA ARG A 18 10.54 -4.41 -24.13
C ARG A 18 10.57 -2.91 -23.85
N ALA A 19 11.24 -2.15 -24.71
CA ALA A 19 11.17 -0.68 -24.72
C ALA A 19 9.70 -0.24 -24.62
N ALA A 20 9.40 0.67 -23.69
CA ALA A 20 8.03 1.13 -23.47
C ALA A 20 7.57 2.00 -24.65
N ASP A 21 6.62 1.48 -25.42
CA ASP A 21 6.03 2.18 -26.56
C ASP A 21 5.00 3.24 -26.11
N ALA A 22 4.48 4.02 -27.07
CA ALA A 22 3.51 5.07 -26.78
C ALA A 22 2.25 4.55 -26.05
N ASN A 23 1.82 3.31 -26.29
CA ASN A 23 0.66 2.74 -25.61
C ASN A 23 0.94 2.46 -24.13
N ALA A 24 2.14 1.98 -23.80
CA ALA A 24 2.57 1.76 -22.42
C ALA A 24 2.67 3.08 -21.61
N TRP A 25 2.84 4.22 -22.28
CA TRP A 25 2.91 5.54 -21.65
C TRP A 25 1.54 6.19 -21.39
N LYS A 26 0.49 5.85 -22.16
CA LYS A 26 -0.85 6.47 -22.05
C LYS A 26 -1.46 6.42 -20.65
N SER A 27 -1.20 5.35 -19.90
CA SER A 27 -1.73 5.16 -18.54
C SER A 27 -0.85 5.75 -17.44
N ARG A 28 0.35 6.23 -17.76
CA ARG A 28 1.32 6.72 -16.77
C ARG A 28 0.94 8.10 -16.23
N ASN A 29 1.53 8.42 -15.09
CA ASN A 29 1.42 9.68 -14.38
C ASN A 29 2.83 10.18 -14.04
N ILE A 30 3.23 11.28 -14.67
CA ILE A 30 4.62 11.76 -14.69
C ILE A 30 4.83 12.82 -13.61
N TYR A 31 5.86 12.60 -12.78
CA TYR A 31 6.43 13.63 -11.91
C TYR A 31 7.68 14.22 -12.57
N PHE A 32 7.63 15.51 -12.95
CA PHE A 32 8.75 16.20 -13.59
C PHE A 32 9.68 16.83 -12.54
N ALA A 33 10.91 16.34 -12.46
CA ALA A 33 11.90 16.66 -11.46
C ALA A 33 13.17 17.29 -12.05
N LEU A 34 13.58 18.45 -11.51
CA LEU A 34 14.94 18.96 -11.70
C LEU A 34 15.88 18.21 -10.76
N THR A 35 16.81 17.43 -11.32
CA THR A 35 17.70 16.55 -10.53
C THR A 35 18.46 17.33 -9.44
N ASP A 36 19.02 18.49 -9.78
CA ASP A 36 19.75 19.37 -8.85
C ASP A 36 18.90 19.94 -7.69
N ARG A 37 17.57 19.79 -7.78
CA ARG A 37 16.62 20.48 -6.89
C ARG A 37 15.74 19.54 -6.08
N VAL A 38 15.82 18.22 -6.24
CA VAL A 38 14.97 17.30 -5.45
C VAL A 38 15.59 16.96 -4.10
N ALA A 39 16.74 16.29 -4.08
CA ALA A 39 17.39 15.84 -2.85
C ALA A 39 18.88 15.70 -3.05
N ARG A 40 19.66 15.99 -2.00
CA ARG A 40 21.13 16.11 -2.07
C ARG A 40 21.84 14.77 -1.91
N SER A 41 21.31 13.88 -1.10
CA SER A 41 21.90 12.58 -0.76
C SER A 41 20.81 11.59 -0.30
N ALA A 42 21.18 10.33 -0.10
CA ALA A 42 20.23 9.28 0.27
C ALA A 42 19.59 9.48 1.65
N ASP A 43 20.28 10.16 2.55
CA ASP A 43 19.86 10.50 3.91
C ASP A 43 19.24 11.91 4.03
N ASP A 44 19.06 12.63 2.92
CA ASP A 44 18.48 13.98 2.93
C ASP A 44 17.01 13.93 3.38
N ASN A 45 16.74 14.41 4.58
CA ASN A 45 15.41 14.49 5.19
C ASN A 45 14.86 15.92 5.23
N GLY A 46 15.53 16.85 4.56
CA GLY A 46 15.21 18.27 4.57
C GLY A 46 16.39 19.13 4.99
N GLY A 47 16.23 20.45 4.89
CA GLY A 47 17.27 21.38 5.31
C GLY A 47 17.01 22.81 4.89
N SER A 48 18.03 23.66 5.08
CA SER A 48 17.99 25.04 4.62
C SER A 48 17.82 25.12 3.10
N ALA A 49 17.03 26.11 2.67
CA ALA A 49 16.89 26.44 1.26
C ALA A 49 18.25 26.72 0.60
N CYS A 50 18.34 26.37 -0.69
CA CYS A 50 19.47 26.73 -1.54
C CYS A 50 19.60 28.26 -1.63
N GLY A 51 20.81 28.76 -1.39
CA GLY A 51 21.08 30.20 -1.35
C GLY A 51 21.11 30.88 -2.73
N ASN A 52 21.46 30.16 -3.80
CA ASN A 52 21.51 30.70 -5.15
C ASN A 52 20.87 29.74 -6.16
N LEU A 53 19.61 30.01 -6.52
CA LEU A 53 18.86 29.21 -7.48
C LEU A 53 19.37 29.34 -8.93
N GLY A 54 20.27 30.30 -9.21
CA GLY A 54 20.94 30.45 -10.50
C GLY A 54 22.20 29.57 -10.66
N ASN A 55 22.48 28.67 -9.70
CA ASN A 55 23.62 27.76 -9.76
C ASN A 55 23.25 26.39 -9.18
N TYR A 56 24.18 25.43 -9.20
CA TYR A 56 24.01 24.11 -8.59
C TYR A 56 23.71 24.25 -7.09
N CYS A 57 22.64 23.59 -6.67
CA CYS A 57 22.18 23.50 -5.29
C CYS A 57 22.59 22.17 -4.63
N GLY A 58 23.06 21.20 -5.42
CA GLY A 58 23.67 19.96 -4.93
C GLY A 58 22.72 18.77 -4.92
N GLY A 59 21.62 18.80 -5.67
CA GLY A 59 20.78 17.62 -5.87
C GLY A 59 21.46 16.55 -6.72
N THR A 60 21.26 15.29 -6.38
CA THR A 60 21.97 14.15 -6.99
C THR A 60 21.03 13.03 -7.41
N PHE A 61 21.51 12.12 -8.29
CA PHE A 61 20.79 10.90 -8.63
C PHE A 61 20.49 10.03 -7.42
N LYS A 62 21.45 9.90 -6.48
CA LYS A 62 21.25 9.18 -5.20
C LYS A 62 20.23 9.86 -4.29
N GLY A 63 20.21 11.19 -4.28
CA GLY A 63 19.16 11.94 -3.60
C GLY A 63 17.79 11.64 -4.19
N LEU A 64 17.62 11.76 -5.51
CA LEU A 64 16.35 11.45 -6.18
C LEU A 64 15.93 9.99 -5.97
N GLU A 65 16.86 9.04 -6.05
CA GLU A 65 16.63 7.61 -5.80
C GLU A 65 16.01 7.38 -4.41
N SER A 66 16.51 8.07 -3.38
CA SER A 66 15.96 7.98 -2.02
C SER A 66 14.56 8.59 -1.84
N LYS A 67 14.06 9.32 -2.84
CA LYS A 67 12.76 10.00 -2.82
C LYS A 67 11.74 9.37 -3.76
N LEU A 68 12.07 8.23 -4.39
CA LEU A 68 11.12 7.49 -5.22
C LEU A 68 9.85 7.09 -4.43
N ASP A 69 9.96 6.78 -3.13
CA ASP A 69 8.78 6.46 -2.31
C ASP A 69 7.91 7.69 -1.99
N TYR A 70 8.53 8.86 -1.84
CA TYR A 70 7.80 10.13 -1.72
C TYR A 70 7.02 10.43 -3.01
N ILE A 71 7.64 10.23 -4.18
CA ILE A 71 6.99 10.43 -5.49
C ILE A 71 5.87 9.41 -5.69
N LYS A 72 6.15 8.11 -5.45
CA LYS A 72 5.18 7.02 -5.59
C LYS A 72 4.02 7.14 -4.60
N GLY A 73 4.23 7.72 -3.42
CA GLY A 73 3.17 7.99 -2.44
C GLY A 73 2.09 8.96 -2.92
N MET A 74 2.39 9.79 -3.92
CA MET A 74 1.40 10.62 -4.64
C MET A 74 0.71 9.87 -5.79
N GLY A 75 1.06 8.62 -6.05
CA GLY A 75 0.52 7.82 -7.15
C GLY A 75 1.12 8.15 -8.52
N PHE A 76 2.31 8.77 -8.55
CA PHE A 76 3.11 8.84 -9.78
C PHE A 76 3.81 7.51 -10.00
N ASP A 77 3.80 7.05 -11.24
CA ASP A 77 4.43 5.82 -11.70
C ASP A 77 5.38 6.06 -12.87
N ALA A 78 5.74 7.32 -13.11
CA ALA A 78 6.82 7.73 -13.97
C ALA A 78 7.48 9.01 -13.43
N ILE A 79 8.80 9.14 -13.64
CA ILE A 79 9.54 10.38 -13.41
C ILE A 79 10.09 10.88 -14.74
N TRP A 80 10.00 12.19 -14.97
CA TRP A 80 10.78 12.88 -16.00
C TRP A 80 11.90 13.63 -15.29
N ILE A 81 13.16 13.31 -15.62
CA ILE A 81 14.34 13.99 -15.09
C ILE A 81 14.96 14.88 -16.16
N THR A 82 15.49 16.04 -15.74
CA THR A 82 16.25 16.96 -16.60
C THR A 82 17.47 16.30 -17.27
N PRO A 83 18.07 16.92 -18.32
CA PRO A 83 19.11 16.26 -19.09
C PRO A 83 20.30 15.84 -18.24
N VAL A 84 20.82 14.63 -18.53
CA VAL A 84 21.83 13.98 -17.69
C VAL A 84 23.27 14.22 -18.14
N VAL A 85 23.46 14.77 -19.34
CA VAL A 85 24.78 14.95 -19.97
C VAL A 85 25.62 16.00 -19.25
N ASP A 86 26.94 15.90 -19.35
CA ASP A 86 27.85 16.88 -18.78
C ASP A 86 27.61 18.26 -19.38
N ASN A 87 27.67 19.28 -18.54
CA ASN A 87 27.23 20.63 -18.86
C ASN A 87 28.39 21.63 -18.71
N THR A 88 28.22 22.82 -19.27
CA THR A 88 29.10 23.96 -19.00
C THR A 88 28.86 24.49 -17.59
N ASP A 89 29.78 25.33 -17.08
CA ASP A 89 29.67 25.89 -15.74
C ASP A 89 28.32 26.61 -15.52
N GLY A 90 27.70 26.34 -14.37
CA GLY A 90 26.38 26.88 -14.02
C GLY A 90 25.18 26.18 -14.69
N GLY A 91 25.38 25.21 -15.58
CA GLY A 91 24.32 24.44 -16.27
C GLY A 91 23.56 23.45 -15.37
N TYR A 92 23.09 23.89 -14.19
CA TYR A 92 22.44 23.06 -13.17
C TYR A 92 21.14 22.39 -13.65
N HIS A 93 20.53 22.94 -14.68
CA HIS A 93 19.28 22.46 -15.28
C HIS A 93 19.52 21.42 -16.39
N GLY A 94 20.75 21.19 -16.85
CA GLY A 94 21.10 20.15 -17.82
C GLY A 94 21.07 20.57 -19.31
N TYR A 95 20.41 21.67 -19.65
CA TYR A 95 20.24 22.14 -21.04
C TYR A 95 21.47 22.79 -21.72
N TRP A 96 22.63 22.90 -21.06
CA TRP A 96 23.85 23.48 -21.64
C TRP A 96 24.93 22.43 -21.86
N ALA A 97 24.63 21.46 -22.71
CA ALA A 97 25.47 20.28 -22.96
C ALA A 97 26.90 20.68 -23.37
N LYS A 98 27.88 20.05 -22.73
CA LYS A 98 29.31 20.16 -23.06
C LYS A 98 29.83 18.84 -23.63
N ASP A 99 29.49 17.72 -23.01
CA ASP A 99 29.89 16.39 -23.49
C ASP A 99 28.71 15.42 -23.43
N LEU A 100 28.24 15.00 -24.62
CA LEU A 100 27.06 14.15 -24.76
C LEU A 100 27.26 12.74 -24.18
N TYR A 101 28.50 12.23 -24.12
CA TYR A 101 28.81 10.88 -23.66
C TYR A 101 29.28 10.83 -22.20
N ALA A 102 29.43 11.98 -21.55
CA ALA A 102 29.70 12.07 -20.12
C ALA A 102 28.43 12.45 -19.36
N VAL A 103 28.26 11.88 -18.16
CA VAL A 103 27.20 12.27 -17.22
C VAL A 103 27.64 13.50 -16.44
N ASN A 104 26.70 14.40 -16.13
CA ASN A 104 26.97 15.57 -15.30
C ASN A 104 27.45 15.16 -13.91
N SER A 105 28.75 15.37 -13.67
CA SER A 105 29.42 15.00 -12.43
C SER A 105 28.84 15.66 -11.17
N LYS A 106 28.06 16.74 -11.31
CA LYS A 106 27.36 17.39 -10.18
C LYS A 106 26.16 16.58 -9.69
N TYR A 107 25.55 15.78 -10.56
CA TYR A 107 24.44 14.90 -10.18
C TYR A 107 24.91 13.55 -9.65
N GLY A 108 26.11 13.11 -10.03
CA GLY A 108 26.69 11.84 -9.61
C GLY A 108 27.45 11.14 -10.74
N THR A 109 27.69 9.85 -10.57
CA THR A 109 28.33 8.99 -11.57
C THR A 109 27.32 8.34 -12.52
N ALA A 110 27.80 7.76 -13.62
CA ALA A 110 26.99 6.93 -14.51
C ALA A 110 26.35 5.75 -13.77
N ASP A 111 27.05 5.16 -12.79
CA ASP A 111 26.52 4.06 -11.98
C ASP A 111 25.41 4.53 -11.04
N ASP A 112 25.48 5.76 -10.52
CA ASP A 112 24.39 6.34 -9.72
C ASP A 112 23.13 6.55 -10.56
N LEU A 113 23.28 6.97 -11.83
CA LEU A 113 22.16 7.09 -12.77
C LEU A 113 21.55 5.73 -13.08
N LYS A 114 22.36 4.70 -13.36
CA LYS A 114 21.88 3.31 -13.54
C LYS A 114 21.16 2.80 -12.28
N SER A 115 21.69 3.11 -11.10
CA SER A 115 21.05 2.75 -9.82
C SER A 115 19.68 3.41 -9.67
N LEU A 116 19.56 4.70 -9.97
CA LEU A 116 18.29 5.42 -9.95
C LEU A 116 17.27 4.77 -10.88
N VAL A 117 17.64 4.49 -12.14
CA VAL A 117 16.74 3.88 -13.12
C VAL A 117 16.33 2.48 -12.66
N LYS A 118 17.29 1.66 -12.21
CA LYS A 118 16.98 0.33 -11.67
C LYS A 118 16.03 0.40 -10.48
N SER A 119 16.27 1.30 -9.53
CA SER A 119 15.41 1.47 -8.35
C SER A 119 14.00 1.96 -8.70
N ALA A 120 13.86 2.77 -9.76
CA ALA A 120 12.56 3.14 -10.30
C ALA A 120 11.85 1.91 -10.91
N HIS A 121 12.56 1.12 -11.72
CA HIS A 121 12.04 -0.13 -12.30
C HIS A 121 11.64 -1.17 -11.25
N ASP A 122 12.44 -1.36 -10.19
CA ASP A 122 12.12 -2.23 -9.05
C ASP A 122 10.84 -1.77 -8.32
N LYS A 123 10.49 -0.49 -8.45
CA LYS A 123 9.25 0.11 -7.94
C LYS A 123 8.14 0.22 -9.00
N ASN A 124 8.33 -0.40 -10.16
CA ASN A 124 7.40 -0.39 -11.29
C ASN A 124 7.09 1.02 -11.83
N MET A 125 8.11 1.90 -11.77
CA MET A 125 8.07 3.28 -12.27
C MET A 125 8.91 3.43 -13.54
N TYR A 126 8.46 4.23 -14.48
CA TYR A 126 9.23 4.58 -15.68
C TYR A 126 10.14 5.79 -15.46
N VAL A 127 11.26 5.84 -16.18
CA VAL A 127 12.15 7.00 -16.21
C VAL A 127 12.20 7.57 -17.62
N MET A 128 11.72 8.81 -17.74
CA MET A 128 11.84 9.64 -18.94
C MET A 128 13.04 10.57 -18.79
N CYS A 129 13.97 10.50 -19.73
CA CYS A 129 15.13 11.40 -19.77
C CYS A 129 14.83 12.59 -20.68
N ASP A 130 15.09 13.80 -20.18
CA ASP A 130 15.12 14.98 -21.04
C ASP A 130 16.37 14.99 -21.94
N VAL A 131 16.22 15.43 -23.19
CA VAL A 131 17.30 15.47 -24.18
C VAL A 131 17.22 16.72 -25.03
N VAL A 132 18.38 17.28 -25.37
CA VAL A 132 18.53 18.44 -26.25
C VAL A 132 19.28 18.01 -27.50
N ALA A 133 18.69 18.24 -28.67
CA ALA A 133 19.32 18.01 -29.97
C ALA A 133 19.62 19.32 -30.72
N ASN A 134 19.00 20.43 -30.29
CA ASN A 134 19.06 21.72 -30.98
C ASN A 134 20.40 22.43 -30.82
N HIS A 135 20.89 22.55 -29.59
CA HIS A 135 22.02 23.40 -29.25
C HIS A 135 22.94 22.70 -28.25
N MET A 136 24.15 23.24 -28.12
CA MET A 136 25.09 22.91 -27.05
C MET A 136 25.22 24.10 -26.09
N GLY A 137 25.97 23.92 -25.01
CA GLY A 137 26.38 25.01 -24.13
C GLY A 137 27.30 26.01 -24.83
N LYS A 138 27.74 27.03 -24.10
CA LYS A 138 28.72 27.99 -24.63
C LYS A 138 30.12 27.36 -24.65
N GLY A 139 30.89 27.69 -25.68
CA GLY A 139 32.29 27.27 -25.81
C GLY A 139 32.47 26.09 -26.74
N ILE A 140 32.27 26.32 -28.05
CA ILE A 140 32.31 25.29 -29.10
C ILE A 140 33.55 24.39 -29.01
N SER A 141 34.74 24.94 -28.75
CA SER A 141 35.99 24.16 -28.71
C SER A 141 36.00 23.02 -27.69
N ASP A 142 35.15 23.09 -26.66
CA ASP A 142 35.11 22.14 -25.55
C ASP A 142 34.07 21.03 -25.78
N HIS A 143 33.25 21.16 -26.82
CA HIS A 143 32.12 20.26 -27.06
C HIS A 143 32.55 18.87 -27.49
N LYS A 144 31.83 17.86 -27.00
CA LYS A 144 32.08 16.46 -27.33
C LYS A 144 30.79 15.72 -27.65
N PRO A 145 30.82 14.74 -28.56
CA PRO A 145 32.00 14.23 -29.28
C PRO A 145 32.39 15.10 -30.50
N SER A 146 33.55 14.84 -31.12
CA SER A 146 33.87 15.40 -32.44
C SER A 146 32.85 14.92 -33.49
N PRO A 147 32.43 15.77 -34.45
CA PRO A 147 32.93 17.11 -34.75
C PRO A 147 32.14 18.25 -34.08
N LEU A 148 31.44 18.02 -32.96
CA LEU A 148 30.74 19.10 -32.25
C LEU A 148 31.70 20.15 -31.69
N ASN A 149 33.00 19.86 -31.64
CA ASN A 149 34.03 20.83 -31.27
C ASN A 149 34.40 21.84 -32.40
N GLU A 150 33.72 21.78 -33.55
CA GLU A 150 34.03 22.58 -34.73
C GLU A 150 32.85 23.48 -35.11
N GLN A 151 33.14 24.74 -35.49
CA GLN A 151 32.13 25.72 -35.91
C GLN A 151 31.27 25.24 -37.09
N SER A 152 31.81 24.36 -37.94
CA SER A 152 31.08 23.76 -39.07
C SER A 152 29.90 22.89 -38.66
N SER A 153 29.84 22.45 -37.41
CA SER A 153 28.69 21.72 -36.84
C SER A 153 27.55 22.63 -36.41
N TYR A 154 27.71 23.96 -36.53
CA TYR A 154 26.75 24.96 -36.06
C TYR A 154 26.29 25.88 -37.19
N HIS A 155 25.08 26.42 -37.06
CA HIS A 155 24.64 27.54 -37.87
C HIS A 155 25.46 28.80 -37.55
N THR A 156 25.38 29.79 -38.44
CA THR A 156 26.00 31.09 -38.17
C THR A 156 25.18 31.84 -37.12
N PRO A 157 25.78 32.39 -36.05
CA PRO A 157 25.04 33.07 -35.01
C PRO A 157 24.13 34.18 -35.54
N CYS A 158 22.86 34.14 -35.13
CA CYS A 158 21.84 35.15 -35.42
C CYS A 158 20.78 35.18 -34.32
N ASP A 159 20.05 36.30 -34.21
CA ASP A 159 18.89 36.42 -33.33
C ASP A 159 17.66 35.80 -34.00
N ILE A 160 16.82 35.12 -33.20
CA ILE A 160 15.58 34.50 -33.70
C ILE A 160 14.53 35.56 -34.04
N ASP A 161 14.03 35.53 -35.27
CA ASP A 161 12.78 36.15 -35.68
C ASP A 161 11.64 35.12 -35.57
N TYR A 162 10.83 35.24 -34.50
CA TYR A 162 9.70 34.34 -34.24
C TYR A 162 8.54 34.43 -35.25
N SER A 163 8.60 35.35 -36.23
CA SER A 163 7.67 35.39 -37.36
C SER A 163 8.12 34.55 -38.56
N ASN A 164 9.34 34.02 -38.53
CA ASN A 164 9.96 33.28 -39.62
C ASN A 164 10.44 31.90 -39.14
N GLN A 165 9.77 30.84 -39.59
CA GLN A 165 10.09 29.47 -39.18
C GLN A 165 11.55 29.08 -39.49
N ASN A 166 12.14 29.53 -40.60
CA ASN A 166 13.54 29.23 -40.89
C ASN A 166 14.49 29.91 -39.90
N SER A 167 14.13 31.10 -39.39
CA SER A 167 14.93 31.77 -38.36
C SER A 167 14.79 31.08 -37.01
N ILE A 168 13.58 30.60 -36.67
CA ILE A 168 13.36 29.79 -35.47
C ILE A 168 14.23 28.52 -35.49
N GLU A 169 14.41 27.93 -36.67
CA GLU A 169 15.15 26.66 -36.88
C GLU A 169 16.67 26.81 -37.06
N GLN A 170 17.21 28.02 -37.22
CA GLN A 170 18.63 28.22 -37.60
C GLN A 170 19.36 29.32 -36.81
N CYS A 171 18.66 30.01 -35.90
CA CYS A 171 19.23 31.08 -35.07
C CYS A 171 19.27 30.68 -33.60
N GLU A 172 20.16 31.34 -32.85
CA GLU A 172 20.54 30.89 -31.51
C GLU A 172 19.45 31.18 -30.47
N ILE A 173 18.88 30.14 -29.88
CA ILE A 173 18.03 30.30 -28.70
C ILE A 173 18.89 30.71 -27.51
N ALA A 174 18.57 31.86 -26.90
CA ALA A 174 19.28 32.41 -25.75
C ALA A 174 20.81 32.59 -25.92
N GLY A 175 21.29 32.74 -27.16
CA GLY A 175 22.72 32.85 -27.49
C GLY A 175 23.49 31.55 -27.23
N LEU A 176 22.83 30.41 -27.40
CA LEU A 176 23.42 29.08 -27.34
C LEU A 176 23.79 28.61 -28.76
N PRO A 177 25.00 28.07 -28.99
CA PRO A 177 25.42 27.59 -30.29
C PRO A 177 24.43 26.59 -30.90
N ASP A 178 23.81 26.98 -32.00
CA ASP A 178 22.74 26.25 -32.67
C ASP A 178 23.33 25.22 -33.65
N LEU A 179 23.06 23.94 -33.42
CA LEU A 179 23.61 22.85 -34.22
C LEU A 179 22.99 22.87 -35.63
N ASN A 180 23.82 22.64 -36.64
CA ASN A 180 23.33 22.42 -38.00
C ASN A 180 22.77 21.00 -38.13
N THR A 181 21.58 20.80 -37.55
CA THR A 181 20.81 19.55 -37.56
C THR A 181 20.44 19.10 -38.96
N GLY A 182 20.52 19.97 -39.98
CA GLY A 182 20.37 19.62 -41.38
C GLY A 182 21.53 18.80 -41.96
N SER A 183 22.71 18.87 -41.35
CA SER A 183 23.92 18.15 -41.77
C SER A 183 23.85 16.66 -41.45
N ASP A 184 24.09 15.80 -42.45
CA ASP A 184 24.13 14.34 -42.26
C ASP A 184 25.14 13.90 -41.18
N THR A 185 26.25 14.64 -41.06
CA THR A 185 27.27 14.38 -40.02
C THR A 185 26.71 14.63 -38.62
N VAL A 186 26.02 15.76 -38.41
CA VAL A 186 25.44 16.13 -37.12
C VAL A 186 24.27 15.20 -36.78
N LYS A 187 23.38 14.91 -37.74
CA LYS A 187 22.31 13.91 -37.59
C LYS A 187 22.86 12.58 -37.10
N LYS A 188 23.88 12.06 -37.77
CA LYS A 188 24.49 10.78 -37.40
C LYS A 188 25.00 10.79 -35.96
N VAL A 189 25.70 11.84 -35.54
CA VAL A 189 26.21 11.97 -34.16
C VAL A 189 25.08 11.94 -33.15
N LEU A 190 24.01 12.72 -33.38
CA LEU A 190 22.87 12.81 -32.47
C LEU A 190 22.04 11.52 -32.44
N TYR A 191 21.88 10.84 -33.59
CA TYR A 191 21.16 9.56 -33.68
C TYR A 191 21.93 8.44 -32.98
N ASP A 192 23.24 8.36 -33.19
CA ASP A 192 24.09 7.38 -32.50
C ASP A 192 24.09 7.63 -30.99
N TRP A 193 24.14 8.91 -30.58
CA TRP A 193 24.11 9.29 -29.17
C TRP A 193 22.80 8.92 -28.49
N ILE A 194 21.64 9.28 -29.05
CA ILE A 194 20.37 8.99 -28.39
C ILE A 194 20.12 7.48 -28.26
N LYS A 195 20.52 6.72 -29.28
CA LYS A 195 20.48 5.26 -29.26
C LYS A 195 21.35 4.70 -28.14
N TRP A 196 22.58 5.21 -28.00
CA TRP A 196 23.46 4.83 -26.90
C TRP A 196 22.87 5.22 -25.55
N LEU A 197 22.41 6.46 -25.37
CA LEU A 197 21.91 6.97 -24.10
C LEU A 197 20.75 6.13 -23.56
N VAL A 198 19.75 5.86 -24.40
CA VAL A 198 18.59 5.04 -24.03
C VAL A 198 19.03 3.62 -23.68
N SER A 199 19.90 3.01 -24.49
CA SER A 199 20.38 1.64 -24.26
C SER A 199 21.27 1.52 -23.02
N GLU A 200 22.13 2.49 -22.75
CA GLU A 200 23.14 2.46 -21.69
C GLU A 200 22.49 2.59 -20.31
N TYR A 201 21.49 3.45 -20.19
CA TYR A 201 20.83 3.77 -18.92
C TYR A 201 19.44 3.14 -18.78
N SER A 202 18.94 2.46 -19.82
CA SER A 202 17.62 1.80 -19.82
C SER A 202 16.45 2.76 -19.58
N PHE A 203 16.49 3.95 -20.18
CA PHE A 203 15.36 4.88 -20.11
C PHE A 203 14.13 4.33 -20.83
N ASP A 204 12.95 4.57 -20.28
CA ASP A 204 11.67 4.07 -20.81
C ASP A 204 11.05 5.02 -21.84
N GLY A 205 11.51 6.27 -21.88
CA GLY A 205 11.02 7.32 -22.75
C GLY A 205 11.94 8.53 -22.73
N ILE A 206 11.71 9.46 -23.65
CA ILE A 206 12.46 10.72 -23.71
C ILE A 206 11.51 11.92 -23.78
N ARG A 207 11.88 13.01 -23.12
CA ARG A 207 11.30 14.33 -23.41
C ARG A 207 12.32 15.08 -24.26
N ILE A 208 11.88 15.62 -25.39
CA ILE A 208 12.76 16.35 -26.31
C ILE A 208 12.54 17.84 -26.13
N ASP A 209 13.60 18.54 -25.76
CA ASP A 209 13.63 19.99 -25.65
C ASP A 209 13.57 20.68 -27.02
N THR A 210 13.06 21.92 -27.07
CA THR A 210 13.25 22.86 -28.18
C THR A 210 12.87 22.31 -29.56
N VAL A 211 11.84 21.47 -29.65
CA VAL A 211 11.47 20.75 -30.88
C VAL A 211 11.22 21.67 -32.07
N LYS A 212 10.62 22.84 -31.81
CA LYS A 212 10.29 23.82 -32.86
C LYS A 212 11.49 24.52 -33.49
N HIS A 213 12.66 24.41 -32.86
CA HIS A 213 13.91 25.02 -33.28
C HIS A 213 14.76 24.10 -34.15
N VAL A 214 14.27 22.90 -34.47
CA VAL A 214 14.92 21.98 -35.41
C VAL A 214 13.95 21.65 -36.53
N GLU A 215 14.47 21.55 -37.75
CA GLU A 215 13.68 21.26 -38.93
C GLU A 215 12.97 19.90 -38.81
N LYS A 216 11.67 19.88 -39.15
CA LYS A 216 10.81 18.69 -38.99
C LYS A 216 11.39 17.38 -39.54
N PRO A 217 12.08 17.35 -40.70
CA PRO A 217 12.69 16.12 -41.22
C PRO A 217 13.75 15.46 -40.33
N PHE A 218 14.30 16.16 -39.33
CA PHE A 218 15.24 15.59 -38.38
C PHE A 218 14.57 14.57 -37.43
N TRP A 219 13.35 14.85 -37.00
CA TRP A 219 12.71 14.16 -35.87
C TRP A 219 12.37 12.69 -36.09
N PRO A 220 11.89 12.23 -37.26
CA PRO A 220 11.57 10.82 -37.46
C PRO A 220 12.79 9.92 -37.26
N GLY A 221 13.96 10.31 -37.80
CA GLY A 221 15.21 9.55 -37.62
C GLY A 221 15.70 9.54 -36.18
N PHE A 222 15.55 10.66 -35.46
CA PHE A 222 15.91 10.75 -34.04
C PHE A 222 14.99 9.88 -33.17
N GLN A 223 13.68 9.92 -33.43
CA GLN A 223 12.67 9.08 -32.78
C GLN A 223 12.94 7.59 -33.00
N ASP A 224 13.23 7.19 -34.24
CA ASP A 224 13.55 5.80 -34.59
C ASP A 224 14.84 5.33 -33.90
N ALA A 225 15.85 6.20 -33.81
CA ALA A 225 17.11 5.90 -33.14
C ALA A 225 16.94 5.73 -31.62
N ALA A 226 16.08 6.54 -30.99
CA ALA A 226 15.77 6.43 -29.56
C ALA A 226 15.06 5.11 -29.22
N GLY A 227 14.16 4.64 -30.09
CA GLY A 227 13.49 3.34 -29.93
C GLY A 227 12.51 3.24 -28.74
N VAL A 228 12.18 4.37 -28.11
CA VAL A 228 11.24 4.50 -26.98
C VAL A 228 10.25 5.63 -27.27
N TYR A 229 9.16 5.72 -26.50
CA TYR A 229 8.24 6.87 -26.62
C TYR A 229 8.96 8.21 -26.39
N ALA A 230 8.71 9.18 -27.27
CA ALA A 230 9.15 10.56 -27.08
C ALA A 230 7.98 11.53 -26.91
N ILE A 231 8.17 12.53 -26.06
CA ILE A 231 7.29 13.69 -25.95
C ILE A 231 8.07 14.96 -26.27
N GLY A 232 7.66 15.67 -27.31
CA GLY A 232 8.33 16.87 -27.80
C GLY A 232 7.85 18.16 -27.15
N GLU A 233 8.76 19.06 -26.85
CA GLU A 233 8.45 20.42 -26.43
C GLU A 233 8.37 21.36 -27.63
N VAL A 234 7.14 21.65 -28.05
CA VAL A 234 6.84 22.71 -29.03
C VAL A 234 6.14 23.83 -28.27
N TRP A 235 6.91 24.81 -27.81
CA TRP A 235 6.36 25.92 -27.02
C TRP A 235 5.58 26.91 -27.90
N ASP A 236 4.34 26.55 -28.21
CA ASP A 236 3.39 27.36 -28.95
C ASP A 236 1.94 27.01 -28.52
N GLY A 237 1.09 28.02 -28.36
CA GLY A 237 -0.30 27.83 -27.95
C GLY A 237 -1.27 27.57 -29.09
N GLY A 238 -0.83 27.72 -30.33
CA GLY A 238 -1.59 27.51 -31.55
C GLY A 238 -1.75 26.02 -31.87
N PRO A 239 -2.97 25.47 -31.84
CA PRO A 239 -3.20 24.05 -32.06
C PRO A 239 -2.83 23.59 -33.48
N ASP A 240 -2.94 24.47 -34.49
CA ASP A 240 -2.47 24.18 -35.86
C ASP A 240 -0.95 24.04 -35.95
N TYR A 241 -0.21 24.96 -35.32
CA TYR A 241 1.24 24.92 -35.28
C TYR A 241 1.72 23.65 -34.56
N LEU A 242 1.13 23.37 -33.39
CA LEU A 242 1.44 22.19 -32.59
C LEU A 242 1.12 20.88 -33.33
N ALA A 243 -0.07 20.77 -33.93
CA ALA A 243 -0.47 19.59 -34.70
C ALA A 243 0.44 19.34 -35.92
N GLY A 244 1.06 20.40 -36.45
CA GLY A 244 2.06 20.30 -37.51
C GLY A 244 3.31 19.49 -37.13
N TYR A 245 3.54 19.18 -35.86
CA TYR A 245 4.62 18.30 -35.38
C TYR A 245 4.14 16.88 -35.03
N ALA A 246 2.82 16.65 -34.92
CA ALA A 246 2.26 15.34 -34.57
C ALA A 246 2.48 14.27 -35.66
N GLN A 247 2.96 14.66 -36.86
CA GLN A 247 3.33 13.75 -37.94
C GLN A 247 4.78 13.23 -37.83
N VAL A 248 5.63 13.93 -37.09
CA VAL A 248 7.07 13.64 -37.01
C VAL A 248 7.53 13.20 -35.63
N MET A 249 6.63 13.23 -34.64
CA MET A 249 6.85 12.79 -33.27
C MET A 249 5.61 12.14 -32.68
N PRO A 250 5.76 11.16 -31.76
CA PRO A 250 4.62 10.47 -31.19
C PRO A 250 3.84 11.37 -30.22
N GLY A 251 4.48 11.92 -29.19
CA GLY A 251 3.83 12.81 -28.22
C GLY A 251 4.32 14.25 -28.33
N LEU A 252 3.50 15.20 -27.85
CA LEU A 252 3.88 16.59 -27.63
C LEU A 252 3.39 17.07 -26.27
N LEU A 253 4.13 17.99 -25.64
CA LEU A 253 3.63 18.76 -24.51
C LEU A 253 2.45 19.61 -24.97
N ASN A 254 1.34 19.54 -24.26
CA ASN A 254 0.07 20.13 -24.67
C ASN A 254 -0.01 21.63 -24.34
N TYR A 255 0.89 22.42 -24.92
CA TYR A 255 0.92 23.88 -24.75
C TYR A 255 -0.38 24.55 -25.22
N ALA A 256 -1.02 24.01 -26.25
CA ALA A 256 -2.32 24.47 -26.72
C ALA A 256 -3.39 24.43 -25.61
N MET A 257 -3.45 23.36 -24.81
CA MET A 257 -4.33 23.27 -23.64
C MET A 257 -3.85 24.08 -22.44
N TYR A 258 -2.53 24.21 -22.24
CA TYR A 258 -1.94 24.94 -21.11
C TYR A 258 -2.51 26.36 -20.96
N TYR A 259 -2.62 27.12 -22.05
CA TYR A 259 -3.08 28.51 -22.01
C TYR A 259 -4.55 28.70 -21.60
N PRO A 260 -5.56 28.11 -22.28
CA PRO A 260 -6.96 28.24 -21.90
C PRO A 260 -7.25 27.62 -20.54
N MET A 261 -6.62 26.48 -20.20
CA MET A 261 -6.73 25.87 -18.88
C MET A 261 -6.26 26.81 -17.77
N ASN A 262 -5.08 27.42 -17.92
CA ASN A 262 -4.58 28.41 -16.97
C ASN A 262 -5.48 29.64 -16.88
N ARG A 263 -5.94 30.20 -18.00
CA ARG A 263 -6.89 31.33 -17.99
C ARG A 263 -8.16 30.99 -17.22
N PHE A 264 -8.78 29.83 -17.48
CA PHE A 264 -10.00 29.42 -16.79
C PHE A 264 -9.79 29.32 -15.29
N TYR A 265 -8.83 28.52 -14.82
CA TYR A 265 -8.61 28.30 -13.39
C TYR A 265 -8.00 29.51 -12.66
N GLN A 266 -7.31 30.41 -13.34
CA GLN A 266 -6.85 31.68 -12.78
C GLN A 266 -7.92 32.79 -12.79
N GLN A 267 -9.16 32.47 -13.19
CA GLN A 267 -10.30 33.39 -13.25
C GLN A 267 -10.14 34.50 -14.31
N LYS A 268 -9.50 34.17 -15.43
CA LYS A 268 -9.24 35.06 -16.58
C LYS A 268 -9.91 34.57 -17.88
N GLY A 269 -10.75 33.54 -17.81
CA GLY A 269 -11.41 32.95 -18.97
C GLY A 269 -12.56 32.03 -18.58
N ASP A 270 -13.25 31.51 -19.59
CA ASP A 270 -14.47 30.71 -19.46
C ASP A 270 -14.21 29.21 -19.68
N PRO A 271 -15.04 28.33 -19.08
CA PRO A 271 -14.91 26.89 -19.30
C PRO A 271 -15.12 26.48 -20.75
N SER A 272 -15.83 27.29 -21.55
CA SER A 272 -16.01 27.07 -23.00
C SER A 272 -14.71 27.11 -23.78
N ASP A 273 -13.73 27.91 -23.36
CA ASP A 273 -12.42 27.99 -24.04
C ASP A 273 -11.63 26.69 -23.84
N VAL A 274 -11.77 26.08 -22.66
CA VAL A 274 -11.15 24.79 -22.33
C VAL A 274 -11.79 23.67 -23.15
N VAL A 275 -13.12 23.68 -23.29
CA VAL A 275 -13.87 22.72 -24.11
C VAL A 275 -13.50 22.87 -25.59
N ALA A 276 -13.54 24.10 -26.11
CA ALA A 276 -13.26 24.38 -27.51
C ALA A 276 -11.85 23.94 -27.90
N MET A 277 -10.83 24.26 -27.08
CA MET A 277 -9.46 23.82 -27.34
C MET A 277 -9.32 22.29 -27.20
N HIS A 278 -9.98 21.67 -26.22
CA HIS A 278 -9.96 20.21 -26.08
C HIS A 278 -10.51 19.52 -27.35
N ASP A 279 -11.64 20.00 -27.87
CA ASP A 279 -12.24 19.47 -29.10
C ASP A 279 -11.37 19.75 -30.33
N GLU A 280 -10.76 20.94 -30.40
CA GLU A 280 -9.83 21.28 -31.47
C GLU A 280 -8.61 20.34 -31.51
N ILE A 281 -8.01 20.06 -30.35
CA ILE A 281 -6.95 19.06 -30.21
C ILE A 281 -7.45 17.66 -30.58
N SER A 282 -8.67 17.29 -30.18
CA SER A 282 -9.26 16.00 -30.54
C SER A 282 -9.35 15.80 -32.06
N ASN A 283 -9.64 16.87 -32.79
CA ASN A 283 -9.86 16.83 -34.23
C ASN A 283 -8.55 16.92 -35.04
N LYS A 284 -7.54 17.62 -34.52
CA LYS A 284 -6.27 17.86 -35.25
C LYS A 284 -5.20 16.81 -35.00
N PHE A 285 -5.23 16.12 -33.85
CA PHE A 285 -4.19 15.16 -33.48
C PHE A 285 -4.60 13.74 -33.84
N PRO A 286 -3.72 12.94 -34.46
CA PRO A 286 -4.00 11.53 -34.75
C PRO A 286 -4.32 10.72 -33.49
N ASP A 287 -3.58 10.99 -32.41
CA ASP A 287 -3.83 10.42 -31.10
C ASP A 287 -3.60 11.49 -30.03
N PRO A 288 -4.66 12.11 -29.48
CA PRO A 288 -4.51 13.11 -28.43
C PRO A 288 -4.31 12.50 -27.03
N THR A 289 -4.31 11.17 -26.89
CA THR A 289 -4.10 10.49 -25.59
C THR A 289 -2.63 10.42 -25.18
N ILE A 290 -1.72 10.62 -26.13
CA ILE A 290 -0.26 10.64 -25.94
C ILE A 290 0.31 12.06 -25.80
N LEU A 291 -0.55 13.05 -25.61
CA LEU A 291 -0.14 14.41 -25.28
C LEU A 291 0.09 14.57 -23.78
N GLY A 292 1.12 15.33 -23.42
CA GLY A 292 1.45 15.62 -22.02
C GLY A 292 0.67 16.82 -21.49
N THR A 293 -0.20 16.61 -20.51
CA THR A 293 -1.02 17.67 -19.91
C THR A 293 -0.33 18.20 -18.65
N PHE A 294 -0.11 19.51 -18.57
CA PHE A 294 0.58 20.17 -17.44
C PHE A 294 -0.01 21.56 -17.18
N ILE A 295 0.13 22.07 -15.94
CA ILE A 295 -0.35 23.41 -15.53
C ILE A 295 0.75 24.44 -15.33
N ASP A 296 1.96 24.01 -15.02
CA ASP A 296 3.18 24.79 -14.93
C ASP A 296 4.40 23.91 -15.19
N ASN A 297 5.57 24.53 -15.36
CA ASN A 297 6.84 23.85 -15.59
C ASN A 297 8.02 24.76 -15.18
N HIS A 298 9.23 24.39 -15.57
CA HIS A 298 10.46 25.07 -15.22
C HIS A 298 10.76 26.35 -16.03
N ASP A 299 10.00 26.64 -17.09
CA ASP A 299 10.18 27.81 -17.96
C ASP A 299 9.07 28.85 -17.79
N ASN A 300 7.97 28.48 -17.13
CA ASN A 300 6.87 29.35 -16.80
C ASN A 300 6.84 29.60 -15.28
N PRO A 301 6.34 30.76 -14.81
CA PRO A 301 6.10 30.97 -13.39
C PRO A 301 5.25 29.86 -12.80
N ARG A 302 5.51 29.50 -11.54
CA ARG A 302 4.65 28.53 -10.86
C ARG A 302 3.22 29.03 -10.78
N TRP A 303 2.28 28.09 -10.81
CA TRP A 303 0.86 28.43 -10.86
C TRP A 303 0.44 29.35 -9.70
N LEU A 304 0.90 29.06 -8.48
CA LEU A 304 0.58 29.86 -7.28
C LEU A 304 1.26 31.23 -7.26
N SER A 305 2.31 31.46 -8.05
CA SER A 305 2.90 32.79 -8.24
C SER A 305 1.94 33.71 -8.99
N GLN A 306 1.15 33.14 -9.91
CA GLN A 306 0.21 33.88 -10.75
C GLN A 306 -1.14 34.07 -10.06
N LYS A 307 -1.58 33.06 -9.30
CA LYS A 307 -2.82 33.09 -8.53
C LYS A 307 -2.65 32.30 -7.23
N ASN A 308 -2.43 33.01 -6.13
CA ASN A 308 -2.22 32.38 -4.83
C ASN A 308 -3.53 31.90 -4.17
N ASP A 309 -4.19 30.92 -4.80
CA ASP A 309 -5.39 30.25 -4.31
C ASP A 309 -5.24 28.74 -4.52
N LYS A 310 -5.07 28.00 -3.42
CA LYS A 310 -4.87 26.56 -3.46
C LYS A 310 -6.12 25.80 -3.88
N ALA A 311 -7.33 26.33 -3.66
CA ALA A 311 -8.56 25.69 -4.12
C ALA A 311 -8.63 25.74 -5.66
N LEU A 312 -8.26 26.86 -6.27
CA LEU A 312 -8.17 26.96 -7.73
C LEU A 312 -7.08 26.01 -8.29
N LEU A 313 -5.90 25.96 -7.68
CA LEU A 313 -4.85 25.01 -8.08
C LEU A 313 -5.35 23.55 -8.00
N LYS A 314 -6.08 23.19 -6.94
CA LYS A 314 -6.69 21.86 -6.80
C LYS A 314 -7.62 21.52 -7.96
N ASN A 315 -8.40 22.48 -8.45
CA ASN A 315 -9.26 22.29 -9.64
C ASN A 315 -8.44 22.11 -10.93
N ALA A 316 -7.38 22.92 -11.10
CA ALA A 316 -6.47 22.79 -12.22
C ALA A 316 -5.78 21.41 -12.24
N LEU A 317 -5.30 20.94 -11.08
CA LEU A 317 -4.71 19.61 -10.92
C LEU A 317 -5.70 18.48 -11.18
N ALA A 318 -6.99 18.65 -10.83
CA ALA A 318 -8.02 17.67 -11.17
C ALA A 318 -8.19 17.53 -12.70
N TYR A 319 -8.11 18.63 -13.45
CA TYR A 319 -8.06 18.56 -14.91
C TYR A 319 -6.79 17.87 -15.39
N VAL A 320 -5.60 18.28 -14.92
CA VAL A 320 -4.33 17.66 -15.34
C VAL A 320 -4.36 16.14 -15.19
N ILE A 321 -4.74 15.66 -14.00
CA ILE A 321 -4.63 14.24 -13.65
C ILE A 321 -5.75 13.40 -14.27
N LEU A 322 -6.96 13.95 -14.45
CA LEU A 322 -8.15 13.17 -14.83
C LEU A 322 -8.71 13.49 -16.22
N ALA A 323 -8.20 14.49 -16.92
CA ALA A 323 -8.53 14.72 -18.33
C ALA A 323 -7.77 13.76 -19.24
N ARG A 324 -8.11 13.77 -20.54
CA ARG A 324 -7.38 13.01 -21.56
C ARG A 324 -5.91 13.45 -21.63
N GLY A 325 -5.02 12.49 -21.87
CA GLY A 325 -3.59 12.72 -21.99
C GLY A 325 -2.79 12.08 -20.85
N ILE A 326 -1.48 12.27 -20.93
CA ILE A 326 -0.52 11.83 -19.93
C ILE A 326 -0.30 13.00 -18.95
N PRO A 327 -0.73 12.90 -17.68
CA PRO A 327 -0.52 13.96 -16.71
C PRO A 327 0.96 14.15 -16.39
N ILE A 328 1.37 15.41 -16.31
CA ILE A 328 2.70 15.84 -15.90
C ILE A 328 2.54 16.89 -14.79
N VAL A 329 3.08 16.60 -13.62
CA VAL A 329 3.10 17.53 -12.48
C VAL A 329 4.54 17.90 -12.18
N TYR A 330 4.81 19.21 -12.15
CA TYR A 330 6.13 19.75 -11.85
C TYR A 330 6.45 19.68 -10.35
N TYR A 331 7.67 19.26 -10.00
CA TYR A 331 8.09 19.12 -8.60
C TYR A 331 7.93 20.44 -7.83
N GLY A 332 7.54 20.33 -6.56
CA GLY A 332 7.27 21.48 -5.68
C GLY A 332 5.82 21.95 -5.72
N THR A 333 5.05 21.62 -6.77
CA THR A 333 3.61 21.92 -6.83
C THR A 333 2.84 21.25 -5.69
N GLU A 334 3.23 20.05 -5.30
CA GLU A 334 2.68 19.31 -4.16
C GLU A 334 2.98 19.94 -2.80
N GLN A 335 4.01 20.80 -2.74
CA GLN A 335 4.38 21.58 -1.55
C GLN A 335 3.84 23.02 -1.61
N GLY A 336 3.15 23.38 -2.69
CA GLY A 336 2.58 24.71 -2.89
C GLY A 336 3.63 25.78 -3.17
N TYR A 337 4.68 25.43 -3.91
CA TYR A 337 5.70 26.39 -4.33
C TYR A 337 5.09 27.48 -5.24
N ALA A 338 5.65 28.68 -5.14
CA ALA A 338 5.08 29.90 -5.72
C ALA A 338 6.15 30.83 -6.32
N GLY A 339 7.32 30.31 -6.67
CA GLY A 339 8.35 31.02 -7.41
C GLY A 339 7.86 31.62 -8.73
N GLY A 340 8.36 32.81 -9.06
CA GLY A 340 8.09 33.53 -10.31
C GLY A 340 8.83 32.92 -11.51
N ASN A 341 9.28 33.75 -12.46
CA ASN A 341 10.08 33.28 -13.60
C ASN A 341 11.42 32.65 -13.17
N ASP A 342 12.04 31.88 -14.08
CA ASP A 342 13.41 31.36 -13.94
C ASP A 342 14.37 32.44 -13.38
N PRO A 343 15.16 32.14 -12.33
CA PRO A 343 15.31 30.86 -11.63
C PRO A 343 14.40 30.66 -10.42
N ALA A 344 13.46 31.57 -10.16
CA ALA A 344 12.65 31.54 -8.94
C ALA A 344 11.70 30.34 -8.85
N ASN A 345 11.22 29.80 -9.98
CA ASN A 345 10.40 28.58 -10.09
C ASN A 345 11.19 27.27 -9.96
N ARG A 346 12.49 27.32 -9.65
CA ARG A 346 13.36 26.15 -9.52
C ARG A 346 13.82 25.97 -8.07
N GLU A 347 12.96 26.26 -7.10
CA GLU A 347 13.24 26.11 -5.68
C GLU A 347 13.66 24.66 -5.35
N ASP A 348 14.60 24.46 -4.44
CA ASP A 348 14.89 23.11 -3.93
C ASP A 348 13.69 22.50 -3.20
N LEU A 349 13.49 21.19 -3.31
CA LEU A 349 12.40 20.46 -2.65
C LEU A 349 12.71 20.16 -1.18
N TRP A 350 13.98 19.99 -0.81
CA TRP A 350 14.38 19.65 0.56
C TRP A 350 14.03 20.75 1.59
N ARG A 351 13.87 22.04 1.21
CA ARG A 351 13.31 23.05 2.14
C ARG A 351 11.92 22.70 2.67
N SER A 352 11.15 21.86 1.94
CA SER A 352 9.83 21.38 2.38
C SER A 352 9.90 20.23 3.37
N SER A 353 11.10 19.70 3.63
CA SER A 353 11.32 18.45 4.39
C SER A 353 10.54 17.26 3.85
N PHE A 354 10.22 17.27 2.54
CA PHE A 354 9.48 16.21 1.86
C PHE A 354 8.15 15.88 2.54
N SER A 355 7.44 16.90 3.03
CA SER A 355 6.22 16.73 3.81
C SER A 355 5.11 16.04 3.02
N THR A 356 4.86 14.77 3.34
CA THR A 356 3.73 14.01 2.78
C THR A 356 2.39 14.45 3.35
N ASN A 357 2.39 15.23 4.44
CA ASN A 357 1.18 15.80 5.04
C ASN A 357 0.73 17.11 4.38
N ALA A 358 1.48 17.62 3.40
CA ALA A 358 1.08 18.83 2.67
C ALA A 358 -0.28 18.63 1.98
N ASP A 359 -1.13 19.66 2.06
CA ASP A 359 -2.50 19.61 1.54
C ASP A 359 -2.56 19.28 0.04
N LEU A 360 -1.63 19.83 -0.76
CA LEU A 360 -1.55 19.56 -2.20
C LEU A 360 -0.97 18.18 -2.50
N TYR A 361 -0.01 17.68 -1.72
CA TYR A 361 0.47 16.28 -1.79
C TYR A 361 -0.69 15.28 -1.60
N GLN A 362 -1.50 15.47 -0.54
CA GLN A 362 -2.64 14.61 -0.26
C GLN A 362 -3.72 14.72 -1.34
N HIS A 363 -3.93 15.92 -1.89
CA HIS A 363 -4.86 16.16 -2.98
C HIS A 363 -4.44 15.42 -4.26
N ILE A 364 -3.18 15.55 -4.66
CA ILE A 364 -2.61 14.85 -5.82
C ILE A 364 -2.71 13.34 -5.60
N SER A 365 -2.34 12.83 -4.42
CA SER A 365 -2.45 11.39 -4.09
C SER A 365 -3.86 10.84 -4.30
N ARG A 366 -4.90 11.59 -3.90
CA ARG A 366 -6.31 11.19 -4.10
C ARG A 366 -6.71 11.17 -5.58
N LEU A 367 -6.31 12.20 -6.34
CA LEU A 367 -6.56 12.26 -7.78
C LEU A 367 -5.89 11.11 -8.52
N SER A 368 -4.60 10.85 -8.23
CA SER A 368 -3.85 9.75 -8.85
C SER A 368 -4.47 8.39 -8.51
N LYS A 369 -4.91 8.17 -7.27
CA LYS A 369 -5.63 6.94 -6.88
C LYS A 369 -6.92 6.76 -7.67
N ALA A 370 -7.70 7.83 -7.86
CA ALA A 370 -8.91 7.78 -8.69
C ALA A 370 -8.58 7.45 -10.15
N ARG A 371 -7.50 8.02 -10.71
CA ARG A 371 -6.98 7.67 -12.05
C ARG A 371 -6.62 6.20 -12.15
N SER A 372 -5.85 5.67 -11.19
CA SER A 372 -5.41 4.26 -11.19
C SER A 372 -6.58 3.28 -11.00
N ALA A 373 -7.60 3.64 -10.20
CA ALA A 373 -8.76 2.79 -9.94
C ALA A 373 -9.58 2.49 -11.21
N VAL A 374 -9.54 3.36 -12.21
CA VAL A 374 -10.20 3.17 -13.52
C VAL A 374 -9.20 2.79 -14.63
N GLY A 375 -8.09 2.14 -14.27
CA GLY A 375 -7.12 1.61 -15.23
C GLY A 375 -6.19 2.66 -15.86
N GLY A 376 -5.95 3.79 -15.18
CA GLY A 376 -4.93 4.76 -15.60
C GLY A 376 -5.36 5.73 -16.70
N LEU A 377 -6.62 5.71 -17.14
CA LEU A 377 -7.21 6.70 -18.06
C LEU A 377 -6.51 6.90 -19.42
N GLY A 378 -5.88 5.85 -19.96
CA GLY A 378 -5.19 5.90 -21.25
C GLY A 378 -6.07 5.97 -22.50
N GLY A 379 -7.41 5.93 -22.35
CA GLY A 379 -8.36 5.96 -23.46
C GLY A 379 -8.70 7.36 -23.99
N ASN A 380 -9.15 7.44 -25.25
CA ASN A 380 -9.70 8.66 -25.84
C ASN A 380 -11.23 8.74 -25.60
N ASP A 381 -11.61 8.83 -24.34
CA ASP A 381 -12.99 8.67 -23.87
C ASP A 381 -13.47 9.85 -23.01
N HIS A 382 -12.84 11.01 -23.20
CA HIS A 382 -13.20 12.25 -22.50
C HIS A 382 -14.48 12.83 -23.08
N LYS A 383 -15.56 12.83 -22.28
CA LYS A 383 -16.86 13.36 -22.68
C LYS A 383 -17.24 14.58 -21.85
N HIS A 384 -17.44 15.72 -22.51
CA HIS A 384 -17.96 16.92 -21.87
C HIS A 384 -19.40 16.71 -21.38
N LEU A 385 -19.68 17.08 -20.14
CA LEU A 385 -21.00 16.96 -19.51
C LEU A 385 -21.62 18.32 -19.18
N TYR A 386 -20.80 19.29 -18.77
CA TYR A 386 -21.25 20.63 -18.38
C TYR A 386 -20.13 21.65 -18.55
N SER A 387 -20.43 22.85 -19.05
CA SER A 387 -19.41 23.89 -19.25
C SER A 387 -20.02 25.30 -19.18
N GLN A 388 -20.61 25.66 -18.05
CA GLN A 388 -21.27 26.94 -17.82
C GLN A 388 -21.05 27.42 -16.38
N ASN A 389 -21.43 28.66 -16.05
CA ASN A 389 -21.53 29.16 -14.68
C ASN A 389 -20.26 28.96 -13.83
N SER A 390 -19.07 29.26 -14.40
CA SER A 390 -17.78 29.08 -13.73
C SER A 390 -17.40 27.62 -13.42
N ALA A 391 -18.01 26.66 -14.12
CA ALA A 391 -17.91 25.25 -13.82
C ALA A 391 -17.73 24.40 -15.09
N TYR A 392 -16.96 23.32 -14.96
CA TYR A 392 -16.69 22.40 -16.05
C TYR A 392 -16.67 20.95 -15.57
N ALA A 393 -17.59 20.13 -16.11
CA ALA A 393 -17.69 18.70 -15.85
C ALA A 393 -17.43 17.86 -17.09
N TRP A 394 -16.80 16.71 -16.86
CA TRP A 394 -16.61 15.67 -17.86
C TRP A 394 -16.71 14.28 -17.24
N SER A 395 -16.88 13.26 -18.07
CA SER A 395 -16.71 11.86 -17.70
C SER A 395 -15.56 11.19 -18.45
N ARG A 396 -15.05 10.12 -17.84
CA ARG A 396 -14.07 9.18 -18.36
C ARG A 396 -14.46 7.74 -17.99
N ALA A 397 -13.81 6.75 -18.58
CA ALA A 397 -14.03 5.33 -18.34
C ALA A 397 -15.51 4.97 -18.47
N ASP A 398 -16.13 5.36 -19.60
CA ASP A 398 -17.57 5.20 -19.86
C ASP A 398 -18.48 5.67 -18.71
N GLY A 399 -18.12 6.79 -18.07
CA GLY A 399 -18.88 7.35 -16.95
C GLY A 399 -18.68 6.61 -15.63
N ASP A 400 -17.64 5.78 -15.49
CA ASP A 400 -17.17 5.30 -14.18
C ASP A 400 -16.47 6.40 -13.40
N LEU A 401 -15.84 7.36 -14.09
CA LEU A 401 -15.30 8.56 -13.48
C LEU A 401 -16.08 9.78 -13.98
N ILE A 402 -16.56 10.60 -13.06
CA ILE A 402 -17.11 11.94 -13.34
C ILE A 402 -16.30 12.96 -12.56
N VAL A 403 -15.88 14.02 -13.21
CA VAL A 403 -15.13 15.12 -12.58
C VAL A 403 -15.89 16.40 -12.83
N LEU A 404 -16.02 17.24 -11.82
CA LEU A 404 -16.51 18.61 -11.95
C LEU A 404 -15.55 19.56 -11.23
N THR A 405 -15.18 20.61 -11.95
CA THR A 405 -14.20 21.61 -11.54
C THR A 405 -14.82 23.00 -11.62
N LEU A 406 -14.26 23.94 -10.84
CA LEU A 406 -14.73 25.30 -10.68
C LEU A 406 -13.58 26.29 -10.78
N ASN A 407 -13.88 27.51 -11.24
CA ASN A 407 -12.99 28.66 -11.08
C ASN A 407 -13.51 29.67 -10.04
N ARG A 408 -14.26 29.23 -9.02
CA ARG A 408 -14.81 30.12 -7.98
C ARG A 408 -13.82 30.44 -6.84
N GLY A 409 -12.89 29.53 -6.58
CA GLY A 409 -11.82 29.71 -5.59
C GLY A 409 -12.22 29.48 -4.14
N GLN A 410 -11.26 29.75 -3.26
CA GLN A 410 -11.39 29.48 -1.82
C GLN A 410 -12.55 30.28 -1.21
N GLY A 411 -13.28 29.65 -0.28
CA GLY A 411 -14.43 30.24 0.42
C GLY A 411 -15.77 30.09 -0.30
N TYR A 412 -15.78 29.74 -1.59
CA TYR A 412 -17.04 29.52 -2.31
C TYR A 412 -17.70 28.19 -1.94
N SER A 413 -19.00 28.21 -1.70
CA SER A 413 -19.83 27.01 -1.54
C SER A 413 -21.12 27.18 -2.35
N GLY A 414 -21.62 26.11 -2.93
CA GLY A 414 -22.79 26.17 -3.82
C GLY A 414 -23.21 24.78 -4.29
N GLN A 415 -24.16 24.72 -5.22
CA GLN A 415 -24.62 23.47 -5.81
C GLN A 415 -24.63 23.59 -7.34
N TYR A 416 -24.21 22.53 -8.00
CA TYR A 416 -24.26 22.41 -9.46
C TYR A 416 -24.98 21.14 -9.84
N CYS A 417 -25.91 21.27 -10.79
CA CYS A 417 -26.66 20.15 -11.33
C CYS A 417 -26.34 19.98 -12.81
N PHE A 418 -26.07 18.75 -13.24
CA PHE A 418 -25.77 18.42 -14.63
C PHE A 418 -26.17 16.97 -14.94
N ASN A 419 -26.30 16.66 -16.22
CA ASN A 419 -26.62 15.32 -16.67
C ASN A 419 -25.33 14.53 -16.88
N THR A 420 -25.24 13.35 -16.27
CA THR A 420 -24.09 12.44 -16.35
C THR A 420 -24.12 11.54 -17.59
N GLY A 421 -25.28 11.41 -18.23
CA GLY A 421 -25.55 10.43 -19.27
C GLY A 421 -25.64 8.98 -18.78
N LYS A 422 -25.68 8.76 -17.46
CA LYS A 422 -25.81 7.44 -16.83
C LYS A 422 -26.98 7.49 -15.87
N ASN A 423 -28.04 6.74 -16.16
CA ASN A 423 -29.27 6.74 -15.36
C ASN A 423 -29.10 5.84 -14.15
N ASN A 424 -29.60 6.27 -12.99
CA ASN A 424 -29.62 5.47 -11.76
C ASN A 424 -28.26 4.87 -11.36
N LYS A 425 -27.17 5.53 -11.74
CA LYS A 425 -25.81 5.08 -11.43
C LYS A 425 -25.34 5.78 -10.16
N THR A 426 -24.64 5.04 -9.32
CA THR A 426 -24.14 5.53 -8.03
C THR A 426 -22.62 5.56 -8.06
N TRP A 427 -22.04 6.66 -7.61
CA TRP A 427 -20.59 6.84 -7.50
C TRP A 427 -20.21 7.22 -6.07
N ASP A 428 -19.02 6.80 -5.65
CA ASP A 428 -18.36 7.29 -4.44
C ASP A 428 -17.69 8.64 -4.68
N LYS A 429 -17.74 9.52 -3.67
CA LYS A 429 -17.00 10.78 -3.71
C LYS A 429 -15.51 10.50 -3.48
N VAL A 430 -14.66 10.91 -4.42
CA VAL A 430 -13.19 10.88 -4.27
C VAL A 430 -12.73 11.83 -3.15
N PHE A 431 -13.47 12.91 -2.95
CA PHE A 431 -13.21 13.89 -1.89
C PHE A 431 -14.31 13.86 -0.84
N GLY A 432 -13.94 13.56 0.41
CA GLY A 432 -14.87 13.43 1.52
C GLY A 432 -15.46 12.02 1.61
N SER A 433 -16.67 11.91 2.18
CA SER A 433 -17.36 10.63 2.37
C SER A 433 -18.75 10.63 1.74
N GLY A 434 -19.21 9.44 1.38
CA GLY A 434 -20.55 9.18 0.86
C GLY A 434 -20.61 9.08 -0.65
N THR A 435 -21.81 8.78 -1.14
CA THR A 435 -22.10 8.52 -2.54
C THR A 435 -22.93 9.64 -3.17
N VAL A 436 -23.01 9.63 -4.51
CA VAL A 436 -23.93 10.43 -5.31
C VAL A 436 -24.59 9.49 -6.31
N THR A 437 -25.91 9.55 -6.43
CA THR A 437 -26.67 8.74 -7.38
C THR A 437 -27.37 9.66 -8.37
N SER A 438 -27.27 9.34 -9.66
CA SER A 438 -28.04 10.03 -10.69
C SER A 438 -29.49 9.59 -10.67
N ASP A 439 -30.40 10.49 -11.06
CA ASP A 439 -31.81 10.15 -11.20
C ASP A 439 -32.10 9.31 -12.45
N GLY A 440 -33.38 9.02 -12.71
CA GLY A 440 -33.83 8.24 -13.88
C GLY A 440 -33.54 8.91 -15.23
N ASN A 441 -33.21 10.19 -15.24
CA ASN A 441 -32.80 10.94 -16.43
C ASN A 441 -31.28 11.15 -16.50
N GLY A 442 -30.52 10.61 -15.54
CA GLY A 442 -29.08 10.76 -15.44
C GLY A 442 -28.62 12.05 -14.77
N GLN A 443 -29.53 12.84 -14.20
CA GLN A 443 -29.20 14.12 -13.54
C GLN A 443 -28.61 13.90 -12.15
N VAL A 444 -27.55 14.63 -11.82
CA VAL A 444 -26.97 14.72 -10.48
C VAL A 444 -26.91 16.17 -10.04
N CYS A 445 -27.07 16.40 -8.74
CA CYS A 445 -26.80 17.68 -8.10
C CYS A 445 -25.75 17.49 -7.02
N VAL A 446 -24.62 18.16 -7.14
CA VAL A 446 -23.48 18.03 -6.22
C VAL A 446 -23.20 19.35 -5.52
N SER A 447 -23.04 19.29 -4.20
CA SER A 447 -22.73 20.44 -3.37
C SER A 447 -21.22 20.61 -3.22
N TYR A 448 -20.75 21.82 -3.44
CA TYR A 448 -19.36 22.25 -3.31
C TYR A 448 -19.13 22.97 -2.00
N THR A 449 -17.97 22.72 -1.40
CA THR A 449 -17.54 23.42 -0.20
C THR A 449 -16.11 23.92 -0.39
N ASN A 450 -15.91 25.20 -0.07
CA ASN A 450 -14.61 25.87 -0.11
C ASN A 450 -13.89 25.81 -1.48
N GLY A 451 -14.65 25.74 -2.58
CA GLY A 451 -14.11 25.71 -3.95
C GLY A 451 -13.26 24.49 -4.31
N ILE A 452 -13.27 23.41 -3.51
CA ILE A 452 -12.51 22.18 -3.78
C ILE A 452 -13.17 21.44 -4.96
N PRO A 453 -12.42 20.88 -5.93
CA PRO A 453 -13.01 20.11 -7.03
C PRO A 453 -13.77 18.89 -6.53
N PHE A 454 -14.65 18.36 -7.37
CA PHE A 454 -15.41 17.16 -7.08
C PHE A 454 -15.06 16.08 -8.11
N ALA A 455 -14.82 14.87 -7.63
CA ALA A 455 -14.68 13.70 -8.49
C ALA A 455 -15.50 12.55 -7.90
N LEU A 456 -16.11 11.79 -8.78
CA LEU A 456 -17.05 10.70 -8.51
C LEU A 456 -16.53 9.45 -9.21
N LEU A 457 -16.40 8.36 -8.47
CA LEU A 457 -15.83 7.10 -8.94
C LEU A 457 -16.82 5.96 -8.73
N PHE A 458 -17.06 5.18 -9.80
CA PHE A 458 -17.91 3.99 -9.76
C PHE A 458 -17.09 2.79 -9.27
N PHE A 459 -17.70 1.99 -8.41
CA PHE A 459 -17.21 0.66 -8.07
C PHE A 459 -18.34 -0.34 -8.40
N GLU A 460 -18.02 -1.34 -9.22
CA GLU A 460 -18.98 -2.38 -9.56
C GLU A 460 -19.16 -3.33 -8.36
N ILE A 461 -20.37 -3.41 -7.82
CA ILE A 461 -20.75 -4.53 -6.94
C ILE A 461 -21.14 -5.68 -7.87
N ALA A 462 -20.35 -6.76 -7.91
CA ALA A 462 -20.67 -7.93 -8.72
C ALA A 462 -22.10 -8.44 -8.44
N PRO A 463 -22.95 -8.71 -9.46
CA PRO A 463 -24.32 -9.14 -9.25
C PRO A 463 -24.40 -10.56 -8.68
N ALA A 464 -25.31 -10.77 -7.73
CA ALA A 464 -25.67 -12.11 -7.25
C ALA A 464 -26.40 -12.90 -8.36
N HIS A 465 -25.85 -14.03 -8.78
CA HIS A 465 -26.57 -14.97 -9.64
C HIS A 465 -27.68 -15.67 -8.84
N ASN A 466 -28.92 -15.23 -9.06
CA ASN A 466 -30.13 -15.94 -8.68
C ASN A 466 -30.39 -17.11 -9.63
N LYS A 467 -30.28 -18.34 -9.13
CA LYS A 467 -31.23 -19.43 -9.41
C LYS A 467 -31.26 -20.31 -8.17
N PHE A 468 -32.34 -20.28 -7.41
CA PHE A 468 -33.19 -21.44 -7.12
C PHE A 468 -34.46 -20.96 -6.40
N HIS A 469 -35.58 -21.51 -6.86
CA HIS A 469 -36.96 -21.20 -6.50
C HIS A 469 -37.32 -21.65 -5.07
N ASP A 470 -38.15 -20.88 -4.36
CA ASP A 470 -39.54 -21.25 -4.00
C ASP A 470 -40.15 -20.25 -2.99
N ALA A 471 -41.34 -19.76 -3.31
CA ALA A 471 -42.26 -19.03 -2.41
C ALA A 471 -43.38 -20.02 -1.94
N PRO A 472 -44.35 -19.71 -1.04
CA PRO A 472 -44.66 -18.47 -0.30
C PRO A 472 -45.14 -18.61 1.20
N LEU A 473 -44.80 -17.63 2.07
CA LEU A 473 -45.65 -16.74 2.95
C LEU A 473 -46.80 -17.31 3.85
N PRO A 474 -47.47 -16.55 4.77
CA PRO A 474 -47.17 -15.38 5.66
C PRO A 474 -47.62 -15.66 7.15
N VAL A 475 -47.53 -14.82 8.21
CA VAL A 475 -48.32 -13.61 8.54
C VAL A 475 -47.92 -13.13 9.97
N SER A 476 -47.50 -11.87 10.06
CA SER A 476 -47.71 -10.85 11.11
C SER A 476 -47.56 -11.17 12.61
N SER A 477 -46.74 -10.39 13.31
CA SER A 477 -47.19 -9.12 13.90
C SER A 477 -46.04 -8.33 14.55
N LEU A 478 -46.12 -7.00 14.38
CA LEU A 478 -45.38 -5.91 15.04
C LEU A 478 -44.05 -5.40 14.42
N ALA A 479 -44.26 -4.39 13.56
CA ALA A 479 -43.46 -3.18 13.31
C ALA A 479 -42.10 -3.31 12.56
N PRO A 480 -41.99 -2.73 11.34
CA PRO A 480 -40.84 -2.85 10.47
C PRO A 480 -39.85 -1.69 10.67
N TRP A 481 -38.61 -2.01 11.01
CA TRP A 481 -37.45 -1.22 10.56
C TRP A 481 -36.59 -2.14 9.71
N GLY A 482 -37.00 -2.22 8.44
CA GLY A 482 -36.14 -2.70 7.36
C GLY A 482 -35.07 -1.66 7.04
N ASP A 483 -33.87 -2.19 6.82
CA ASP A 483 -33.01 -1.86 5.69
C ASP A 483 -32.75 -0.39 5.38
N THR A 484 -31.69 0.14 5.99
CA THR A 484 -30.64 0.78 5.20
C THR A 484 -29.27 0.19 5.59
N ALA A 485 -28.56 -0.29 4.55
CA ALA A 485 -27.24 -0.92 4.48
C ALA A 485 -26.27 -0.71 5.67
N PRO A 486 -25.63 -1.77 6.22
CA PRO A 486 -24.45 -1.62 7.06
C PRO A 486 -23.21 -1.55 6.16
N GLY A 487 -23.03 -0.40 5.52
CA GLY A 487 -21.91 -0.12 4.62
C GLY A 487 -21.21 1.20 4.92
N THR A 488 -21.18 1.67 6.17
CA THR A 488 -20.28 2.73 6.68
C THR A 488 -20.62 3.03 8.15
N ALA A 489 -19.85 2.51 9.12
CA ALA A 489 -19.57 3.15 10.43
C ALA A 489 -18.90 2.25 11.49
N THR A 490 -19.03 0.92 11.47
CA THR A 490 -18.87 0.17 12.75
C THR A 490 -17.50 -0.49 13.03
N ARG A 491 -16.39 -0.15 12.35
CA ARG A 491 -15.12 -0.89 12.57
C ARG A 491 -13.90 -0.08 12.99
N LEU A 492 -13.98 1.25 13.06
CA LEU A 492 -12.84 2.11 13.44
C LEU A 492 -12.81 2.57 14.91
N TYR A 493 -13.86 2.30 15.70
CA TYR A 493 -13.93 2.81 17.08
C TYR A 493 -13.04 2.07 18.08
N ALA A 494 -12.63 0.83 17.79
CA ALA A 494 -11.81 0.01 18.68
C ALA A 494 -10.36 0.54 18.86
N LEU A 495 -9.78 1.21 17.86
CA LEU A 495 -8.35 1.56 17.88
C LEU A 495 -8.01 2.85 18.64
N ARG A 496 -9.00 3.67 19.05
CA ARG A 496 -8.75 4.95 19.73
C ARG A 496 -8.48 4.86 21.24
N GLY A 497 -8.71 3.69 21.86
CA GLY A 497 -8.49 3.49 23.30
C GLY A 497 -7.11 2.94 23.69
N LEU A 498 -6.29 2.50 22.72
CA LEU A 498 -5.06 1.71 22.95
C LEU A 498 -3.75 2.41 22.53
N MET A 499 -3.84 3.56 21.87
CA MET A 499 -2.70 4.24 21.24
C MET A 499 -3.05 5.70 20.93
N GLU A 500 -2.04 6.56 20.90
CA GLU A 500 -2.24 8.00 20.72
C GLU A 500 -2.93 8.31 19.37
N PRO A 501 -3.89 9.25 19.29
CA PRO A 501 -4.69 9.47 18.09
C PRO A 501 -3.88 9.85 16.85
N ALA A 502 -2.71 10.46 16.99
CA ALA A 502 -1.80 10.74 15.88
C ALA A 502 -1.18 9.45 15.33
N VAL A 503 -0.79 8.51 16.22
CA VAL A 503 -0.24 7.20 15.86
C VAL A 503 -1.29 6.31 15.20
N ALA A 504 -2.50 6.23 15.78
CA ALA A 504 -3.62 5.48 15.18
C ALA A 504 -4.00 6.00 13.78
N ARG A 505 -3.71 7.28 13.48
CA ARG A 505 -3.94 7.91 12.18
C ARG A 505 -2.78 7.74 11.20
N CYS A 506 -1.58 7.46 11.70
CA CYS A 506 -0.43 7.07 10.88
C CYS A 506 -0.42 5.58 10.54
N ILE A 507 -1.19 4.75 11.26
CA ILE A 507 -1.49 3.38 10.86
C ILE A 507 -2.32 3.44 9.58
N THR A 508 -1.68 3.12 8.47
CA THR A 508 -2.39 2.96 7.20
C THR A 508 -3.19 1.67 7.33
N VAL A 509 -4.50 1.80 7.56
CA VAL A 509 -5.39 0.64 7.73
C VAL A 509 -5.51 -0.07 6.39
N ASP A 510 -4.79 -1.16 6.30
CA ASP A 510 -4.88 -2.09 5.19
C ASP A 510 -6.12 -2.97 5.42
N TYR A 511 -7.25 -2.61 4.83
CA TYR A 511 -8.53 -3.31 4.99
C TYR A 511 -8.55 -4.72 4.39
N THR A 512 -7.46 -5.10 3.73
CA THR A 512 -7.21 -6.46 3.23
C THR A 512 -6.54 -7.35 4.29
N LYS A 513 -6.10 -6.76 5.41
CA LYS A 513 -5.57 -7.43 6.60
C LYS A 513 -6.62 -7.44 7.70
N SER A 514 -6.76 -8.56 8.43
CA SER A 514 -7.57 -8.64 9.65
C SER A 514 -7.15 -7.55 10.65
N LEU A 515 -8.05 -7.09 11.51
CA LEU A 515 -7.75 -6.10 12.57
C LEU A 515 -6.51 -6.50 13.39
N LYS A 516 -6.30 -7.82 13.53
CA LYS A 516 -5.12 -8.41 14.12
C LYS A 516 -3.83 -8.20 13.32
N GLN A 517 -3.84 -8.40 12.01
CA GLN A 517 -2.68 -8.17 11.14
C GLN A 517 -2.36 -6.68 11.04
N ILE A 518 -3.37 -5.81 11.08
CA ILE A 518 -3.19 -4.35 11.20
C ILE A 518 -2.50 -4.01 12.52
N LEU A 519 -2.93 -4.61 13.64
CA LEU A 519 -2.29 -4.44 14.96
C LEU A 519 -0.86 -5.00 15.01
N SER A 520 -0.62 -6.23 14.53
CA SER A 520 0.71 -6.85 14.47
C SER A 520 1.67 -6.07 13.58
N SER A 521 1.19 -5.55 12.44
CA SER A 521 2.01 -4.73 11.53
C SER A 521 2.34 -3.36 12.14
N ALA A 522 1.39 -2.75 12.86
CA ALA A 522 1.63 -1.50 13.59
C ALA A 522 2.61 -1.68 14.76
N PHE A 523 2.50 -2.78 15.53
CA PHE A 523 3.43 -3.12 16.60
C PHE A 523 4.84 -3.45 16.06
N ILE A 524 4.95 -4.25 14.98
CA ILE A 524 6.23 -4.57 14.33
C ILE A 524 6.85 -3.33 13.70
N ALA A 525 6.08 -2.45 13.05
CA ALA A 525 6.59 -1.21 12.48
C ALA A 525 7.10 -0.24 13.56
N HIS A 526 6.39 -0.14 14.70
CA HIS A 526 6.85 0.64 15.85
C HIS A 526 8.13 0.06 16.47
N LEU A 527 8.20 -1.26 16.67
CA LEU A 527 9.40 -1.98 17.12
C LEU A 527 10.60 -1.78 16.18
N SER A 528 10.34 -1.77 14.87
CA SER A 528 11.34 -1.60 13.81
C SER A 528 11.83 -0.15 13.69
N GLN A 529 10.95 0.84 13.88
CA GLN A 529 11.29 2.27 13.85
C GLN A 529 11.96 2.77 15.12
N GLN A 530 11.52 2.31 16.30
CA GLN A 530 12.01 2.81 17.59
C GLN A 530 13.16 1.96 18.16
N ARG A 531 13.37 0.74 17.65
CA ARG A 531 14.32 -0.26 18.17
C ARG A 531 14.26 -0.44 19.69
N ASN A 532 13.07 -0.31 20.27
CA ASN A 532 12.82 -0.58 21.69
C ASN A 532 11.40 -1.13 21.90
N LEU A 533 11.16 -1.82 23.02
CA LEU A 533 9.85 -2.34 23.42
C LEU A 533 8.97 -1.28 24.14
N ARG A 534 9.14 0.04 23.91
CA ARG A 534 8.33 1.08 24.59
C ARG A 534 6.83 0.92 24.39
N PHE A 535 6.37 0.16 23.41
CA PHE A 535 4.95 -0.13 23.27
C PHE A 535 4.34 -0.78 24.52
N LEU A 536 5.16 -1.44 25.35
CA LEU A 536 4.76 -1.99 26.65
C LEU A 536 4.41 -0.88 27.66
N GLU A 537 4.89 0.36 27.48
CA GLU A 537 4.47 1.53 28.28
C GLU A 537 3.00 1.91 28.05
N TYR A 538 2.39 1.53 26.91
CA TYR A 538 0.96 1.71 26.65
C TYR A 538 0.08 0.62 27.29
N CYS A 539 0.69 -0.48 27.74
CA CYS A 539 0.03 -1.46 28.59
C CYS A 539 -0.05 -0.99 30.06
N ASP A 540 0.61 0.12 30.39
CA ASP A 540 0.69 0.75 31.72
C ASP A 540 -0.17 2.02 31.81
N SER A 541 -1.27 2.05 31.04
CA SER A 541 -2.34 3.03 31.18
C SER A 541 -3.21 2.63 32.39
N ASP A 542 -3.53 3.59 33.27
CA ASP A 542 -4.54 3.43 34.35
C ASP A 542 -5.92 3.00 33.83
N VAL A 543 -6.09 2.99 32.51
CA VAL A 543 -7.15 2.30 31.78
C VAL A 543 -6.60 1.00 31.21
N TYR A 544 -6.72 -0.07 32.00
CA TYR A 544 -6.50 -1.45 31.56
C TYR A 544 -7.41 -1.76 30.36
N PRO A 545 -6.92 -2.27 29.21
CA PRO A 545 -7.80 -2.66 28.13
C PRO A 545 -8.41 -4.04 28.41
N SER A 546 -9.35 -4.05 29.34
CA SER A 546 -10.44 -5.03 29.40
C SER A 546 -11.65 -4.42 28.70
N TRP A 547 -11.75 -4.57 27.38
CA TRP A 547 -13.01 -4.33 26.69
C TRP A 547 -13.07 -5.19 25.42
N VAL A 548 -13.60 -6.40 25.57
CA VAL A 548 -14.47 -6.96 24.53
C VAL A 548 -15.87 -6.77 25.08
N VAL A 549 -16.70 -6.04 24.34
CA VAL A 549 -18.11 -5.83 24.68
C VAL A 549 -18.86 -7.14 24.44
N ASP A 550 -19.44 -7.69 25.50
CA ASP A 550 -20.58 -8.61 25.41
C ASP A 550 -21.83 -7.76 25.15
N LEU A 551 -22.46 -7.93 23.97
CA LEU A 551 -23.52 -7.06 23.46
C LEU A 551 -24.91 -7.37 24.04
N GLU A 552 -25.03 -8.29 25.02
CA GLU A 552 -26.33 -8.66 25.61
C GLU A 552 -26.43 -8.47 27.14
N ARG A 553 -25.47 -7.83 27.83
CA ARG A 553 -25.55 -7.61 29.31
C ARG A 553 -25.48 -6.13 29.77
N PRO A 554 -26.17 -5.74 30.87
CA PRO A 554 -26.18 -4.37 31.38
C PRO A 554 -24.88 -3.95 32.11
N LEU A 555 -24.54 -2.66 31.98
CA LEU A 555 -23.46 -1.96 32.69
C LEU A 555 -23.66 -2.04 34.21
N ASN A 556 -22.89 -2.89 34.92
CA ASN A 556 -22.40 -2.72 36.32
C ASN A 556 -21.98 -4.03 37.05
N THR A 557 -21.65 -5.14 36.38
CA THR A 557 -21.21 -6.35 37.10
C THR A 557 -19.76 -6.74 36.73
N PRO A 558 -18.76 -6.36 37.54
CA PRO A 558 -17.35 -6.63 37.26
C PRO A 558 -16.87 -7.96 37.84
N VAL A 559 -16.01 -8.70 37.11
CA VAL A 559 -15.10 -9.71 37.69
C VAL A 559 -13.73 -9.65 36.99
N LEU A 560 -12.68 -9.47 37.80
CA LEU A 560 -11.25 -9.43 37.45
C LEU A 560 -10.62 -10.83 37.53
N ARG A 561 -9.80 -11.27 36.54
CA ARG A 561 -8.59 -12.10 36.74
C ARG A 561 -7.52 -11.89 35.63
N ASN A 562 -6.27 -11.74 36.07
CA ASN A 562 -5.04 -11.36 35.34
C ASN A 562 -4.19 -12.61 35.04
N ASP A 563 -4.03 -13.10 33.79
CA ASP A 563 -3.18 -14.29 33.49
C ASP A 563 -2.71 -14.37 32.00
N ALA A 564 -1.79 -13.53 31.51
CA ALA A 564 -1.22 -13.75 30.17
C ALA A 564 -0.31 -15.00 30.18
N CYS A 565 -0.82 -16.16 29.77
CA CYS A 565 -0.08 -17.43 29.76
C CYS A 565 0.67 -17.69 28.42
N GLY A 566 1.88 -18.25 28.53
CA GLY A 566 2.85 -18.45 27.45
C GLY A 566 2.66 -19.70 26.58
N SER A 567 1.43 -19.98 26.14
CA SER A 567 1.07 -21.24 25.45
C SER A 567 0.87 -21.14 23.94
N SER A 568 1.17 -20.01 23.30
CA SER A 568 0.98 -19.85 21.84
C SER A 568 2.32 -19.73 21.11
N ALA A 569 2.86 -20.85 20.62
CA ALA A 569 3.97 -20.82 19.67
C ALA A 569 3.42 -20.52 18.26
N CYS A 570 3.70 -19.33 17.73
CA CYS A 570 3.33 -18.99 16.35
C CYS A 570 4.33 -19.58 15.36
N SER A 571 3.80 -20.03 14.22
CA SER A 571 4.46 -19.76 12.95
C SER A 571 3.51 -19.04 12.03
N ALA A 572 4.03 -17.93 11.53
CA ALA A 572 3.43 -17.19 10.46
C ALA A 572 4.57 -16.80 9.53
N THR A 573 4.49 -17.23 8.28
CA THR A 573 5.46 -16.88 7.25
C THR A 573 4.81 -15.86 6.33
N LEU A 574 5.41 -14.69 6.20
CA LEU A 574 4.94 -13.70 5.23
C LEU A 574 5.45 -14.14 3.86
N ILE A 575 4.61 -14.85 3.09
CA ILE A 575 5.02 -15.30 1.75
C ILE A 575 5.00 -14.16 0.73
N GLU A 576 4.14 -13.16 0.95
CA GLU A 576 4.10 -11.92 0.15
C GLU A 576 3.40 -10.77 0.88
N SER A 577 3.53 -9.55 0.34
CA SER A 577 3.06 -8.33 1.00
C SER A 577 1.54 -8.31 1.14
N GLY A 578 1.04 -8.42 2.37
CA GLY A 578 -0.40 -8.54 2.63
C GLY A 578 -0.86 -9.93 3.00
N ILE A 579 -0.11 -10.96 2.58
CA ILE A 579 -0.48 -12.36 2.74
C ILE A 579 0.42 -12.99 3.79
N LEU A 580 -0.14 -13.09 4.98
CA LEU A 580 0.46 -13.88 6.05
C LEU A 580 0.00 -15.32 5.86
N GLU A 581 0.92 -16.23 5.54
CA GLU A 581 0.65 -17.66 5.70
C GLU A 581 0.67 -17.96 7.17
N VAL A 582 -0.51 -18.27 7.69
CA VAL A 582 -0.70 -18.68 9.07
C VAL A 582 -0.95 -20.17 9.03
N ALA A 583 -0.13 -20.95 9.75
CA ALA A 583 -0.43 -22.36 9.94
C ALA A 583 -1.75 -22.48 10.69
N GLY A 584 -2.78 -22.98 10.01
CA GLY A 584 -4.11 -23.22 10.58
C GLY A 584 -4.68 -24.50 9.99
N VAL A 585 -5.43 -25.26 10.79
CA VAL A 585 -6.15 -26.43 10.28
C VAL A 585 -7.50 -25.95 9.76
N PRO A 586 -7.82 -26.21 8.47
CA PRO A 586 -9.15 -25.91 7.96
C PRO A 586 -10.19 -26.75 8.68
N CYS A 587 -11.37 -26.21 8.99
CA CYS A 587 -12.48 -27.00 9.56
C CYS A 587 -13.13 -27.93 8.54
N ASP A 588 -12.56 -28.02 7.34
CA ASP A 588 -12.72 -29.16 6.45
C ASP A 588 -12.04 -30.40 7.01
N GLU A 589 -11.15 -30.28 8.00
CA GLU A 589 -10.67 -31.40 8.80
C GLU A 589 -11.46 -31.51 10.11
N ILE A 590 -12.52 -30.75 10.35
CA ILE A 590 -13.42 -30.98 11.48
C ILE A 590 -14.54 -31.93 11.03
N GLY A 591 -14.64 -33.08 11.67
CA GLY A 591 -15.69 -34.08 11.50
C GLY A 591 -16.88 -33.77 12.41
N ASP A 592 -18.09 -34.07 11.92
CA ASP A 592 -19.38 -33.86 12.62
C ASP A 592 -19.73 -32.40 12.99
N ASP A 593 -21.03 -32.15 13.14
CA ASP A 593 -21.50 -30.84 13.61
C ASP A 593 -21.17 -30.68 15.10
N PRO A 594 -20.70 -29.51 15.57
CA PRO A 594 -20.35 -29.34 16.97
C PRO A 594 -21.49 -29.73 17.90
N TYR A 595 -21.23 -30.64 18.83
CA TYR A 595 -22.18 -30.97 19.88
C TYR A 595 -22.31 -29.77 20.82
N ILE A 596 -23.53 -29.22 20.89
CA ILE A 596 -23.84 -28.03 21.69
C ILE A 596 -24.63 -28.49 22.91
N PHE A 597 -24.14 -28.14 24.09
CA PHE A 597 -24.85 -28.40 25.33
C PHE A 597 -26.22 -27.69 25.33
N PRO A 598 -27.31 -28.40 25.65
CA PRO A 598 -28.60 -27.76 25.84
C PRO A 598 -28.49 -26.75 26.97
N GLY A 599 -28.99 -25.52 26.73
CA GLY A 599 -28.89 -24.41 27.69
C GLY A 599 -29.55 -24.72 29.03
N GLU A 600 -29.18 -23.96 30.07
CA GLU A 600 -29.60 -24.16 31.46
C GLU A 600 -31.10 -24.49 31.58
N GLY A 601 -31.41 -25.64 32.20
CA GLY A 601 -32.77 -25.99 32.66
C GLY A 601 -33.47 -27.15 31.95
N LEU A 602 -32.83 -27.86 31.01
CA LEU A 602 -33.49 -28.94 30.26
C LEU A 602 -33.01 -30.39 30.58
N GLN A 603 -31.81 -30.61 31.13
CA GLN A 603 -31.29 -31.94 31.54
C GLN A 603 -30.26 -31.84 32.70
N PRO A 604 -30.09 -32.88 33.55
CA PRO A 604 -28.98 -33.01 34.51
C PRO A 604 -27.61 -32.93 33.84
N PHE A 605 -26.64 -32.30 34.52
CA PHE A 605 -25.30 -32.02 33.99
C PHE A 605 -24.53 -33.31 33.61
N GLU A 606 -24.73 -34.36 34.39
CA GLU A 606 -24.17 -35.69 34.20
C GLU A 606 -24.69 -36.38 32.92
N GLU A 607 -26.00 -36.25 32.64
CA GLU A 607 -26.62 -36.78 31.42
C GLU A 607 -26.07 -36.08 30.17
N CYS A 608 -25.84 -34.76 30.22
CA CYS A 608 -25.27 -34.02 29.10
C CYS A 608 -23.81 -34.41 28.81
N ILE A 609 -23.01 -34.72 29.84
CA ILE A 609 -21.64 -35.19 29.65
C ILE A 609 -21.65 -36.59 29.02
N ALA A 610 -22.52 -37.48 29.52
CA ALA A 610 -22.68 -38.81 28.93
C ALA A 610 -23.11 -38.74 27.46
N ASP A 611 -24.13 -37.93 27.14
CA ASP A 611 -24.61 -37.75 25.75
C ASP A 611 -23.54 -37.15 24.83
N MET A 612 -22.74 -36.19 25.32
CA MET A 612 -21.61 -35.65 24.56
C MET A 612 -20.54 -36.71 24.28
N VAL A 613 -20.17 -37.51 25.28
CA VAL A 613 -19.17 -38.58 25.13
C VAL A 613 -19.68 -39.65 24.17
N GLU A 614 -20.95 -40.04 24.29
CA GLU A 614 -21.61 -40.96 23.35
C GLU A 614 -21.61 -40.40 21.93
N HIS A 615 -21.95 -39.12 21.75
CA HIS A 615 -22.01 -38.46 20.46
C HIS A 615 -20.65 -38.35 19.78
N LEU A 616 -19.61 -37.95 20.51
CA LEU A 616 -18.28 -37.65 19.94
C LEU A 616 -17.38 -38.87 19.82
N VAL A 617 -17.52 -39.84 20.71
CA VAL A 617 -16.67 -41.03 20.75
C VAL A 617 -17.40 -42.22 20.13
N GLY A 618 -18.72 -42.33 20.27
CA GLY A 618 -19.52 -43.47 19.85
C GLY A 618 -19.61 -44.55 20.94
N ASN A 619 -20.70 -45.33 20.91
CA ASN A 619 -21.06 -46.29 21.96
C ASN A 619 -19.99 -47.36 22.26
N ASP A 620 -19.18 -47.78 21.29
CA ASP A 620 -18.20 -48.85 21.50
C ASP A 620 -16.76 -48.35 21.80
N LEU A 621 -16.48 -47.06 21.58
CA LEU A 621 -15.12 -46.50 21.56
C LEU A 621 -14.73 -45.76 22.84
N HIS A 622 -15.66 -45.53 23.78
CA HIS A 622 -15.35 -44.93 25.08
C HIS A 622 -14.54 -45.86 26.02
N HIS A 623 -14.38 -47.13 25.63
CA HIS A 623 -13.47 -48.08 26.28
C HIS A 623 -12.00 -47.98 25.78
N ASP A 624 -11.73 -47.16 24.76
CA ASP A 624 -10.38 -46.84 24.29
C ASP A 624 -9.77 -45.71 25.14
N ASP A 625 -8.70 -46.04 25.88
CA ASP A 625 -8.01 -45.12 26.79
C ASP A 625 -7.37 -43.94 26.05
N ASP A 626 -6.82 -44.15 24.86
CA ASP A 626 -6.13 -43.10 24.10
C ASP A 626 -7.16 -42.10 23.55
N CYS A 627 -8.26 -42.62 23.00
CA CYS A 627 -9.39 -41.81 22.54
C CYS A 627 -9.98 -40.97 23.68
N LEU A 628 -10.17 -41.57 24.86
CA LEU A 628 -10.74 -40.88 26.01
C LEU A 628 -9.78 -39.82 26.60
N ASN A 629 -8.47 -40.06 26.55
CA ASN A 629 -7.45 -39.10 26.99
C ASN A 629 -7.41 -37.82 26.16
N GLU A 630 -7.55 -37.94 24.84
CA GLU A 630 -7.61 -36.77 23.96
C GLU A 630 -8.87 -35.94 24.22
N LEU A 631 -10.02 -36.58 24.37
CA LEU A 631 -11.27 -35.89 24.68
C LEU A 631 -11.19 -35.19 26.05
N LEU A 632 -10.69 -35.89 27.08
CA LEU A 632 -10.48 -35.31 28.41
C LEU A 632 -9.60 -34.06 28.33
N THR A 633 -8.44 -34.16 27.66
CA THR A 633 -7.51 -33.04 27.46
C THR A 633 -8.21 -31.82 26.86
N VAL A 634 -9.09 -32.02 25.88
CA VAL A 634 -9.83 -30.93 25.23
C VAL A 634 -10.88 -30.31 26.14
N MET A 635 -11.61 -31.13 26.90
CA MET A 635 -12.61 -30.65 27.84
C MET A 635 -11.99 -29.84 28.98
N GLY A 636 -10.78 -30.22 29.42
CA GLY A 636 -10.06 -29.56 30.50
C GLY A 636 -9.01 -28.54 30.07
N TYR A 637 -8.93 -28.12 28.80
CA TYR A 637 -7.87 -27.22 28.31
C TYR A 637 -6.42 -27.71 28.57
N GLY A 638 -6.23 -29.02 28.73
CA GLY A 638 -4.95 -29.62 29.11
C GLY A 638 -4.62 -29.58 30.60
N ASP A 639 -5.56 -29.16 31.46
CA ASP A 639 -5.40 -29.09 32.92
C ASP A 639 -5.47 -30.47 33.63
N PHE A 640 -4.82 -31.50 33.07
CA PHE A 640 -4.63 -32.82 33.69
C PHE A 640 -3.15 -33.09 33.97
N TRP A 641 -2.83 -33.67 35.14
CA TRP A 641 -1.43 -33.74 35.59
C TRP A 641 -0.57 -34.78 34.85
N ASP A 642 -1.16 -35.77 34.21
CA ASP A 642 -0.42 -36.83 33.50
C ASP A 642 0.16 -36.36 32.15
N TYR A 643 -0.37 -35.28 31.57
CA TYR A 643 0.13 -34.69 30.31
C TYR A 643 1.28 -33.68 30.54
N SER A 644 1.49 -33.25 31.79
CA SER A 644 2.46 -32.21 32.17
C SER A 644 3.73 -32.84 32.76
N MET A 645 4.82 -32.91 31.96
CA MET A 645 6.11 -33.37 32.49
C MET A 645 6.63 -32.42 33.58
N ASN A 646 6.84 -32.97 34.77
CA ASN A 646 7.11 -32.24 36.00
C ASN A 646 8.62 -31.93 36.15
N ILE A 647 9.02 -30.71 35.81
CA ILE A 647 10.45 -30.31 35.81
C ILE A 647 10.94 -29.93 37.22
N THR A 648 10.04 -29.45 38.08
CA THR A 648 10.41 -28.96 39.43
C THR A 648 10.46 -30.06 40.49
N GLY A 649 9.97 -31.27 40.16
CA GLY A 649 10.10 -32.46 41.01
C GLY A 649 9.18 -32.50 42.24
N PHE A 650 8.14 -31.66 42.29
CA PHE A 650 7.12 -31.73 43.33
C PHE A 650 6.06 -32.75 42.96
N ALA A 651 5.86 -33.80 43.76
CA ALA A 651 4.72 -34.71 43.56
C ALA A 651 3.40 -33.91 43.46
N PRO A 652 2.49 -34.24 42.54
CA PRO A 652 1.19 -33.58 42.48
C PRO A 652 0.52 -33.73 43.83
N ASP A 653 0.05 -32.63 44.42
CA ASP A 653 -0.80 -32.74 45.61
C ASP A 653 -2.20 -33.23 45.19
N GLU A 654 -2.99 -33.75 46.14
CA GLU A 654 -4.36 -34.28 45.94
C GLU A 654 -5.35 -33.31 45.24
N ARG A 655 -4.93 -32.08 44.91
CA ARG A 655 -5.66 -31.07 44.14
C ARG A 655 -5.54 -31.22 42.63
N SER A 656 -4.71 -32.13 42.11
CA SER A 656 -4.54 -32.37 40.67
C SER A 656 -5.14 -33.72 40.25
N MET A 657 -6.01 -33.73 39.22
CA MET A 657 -6.70 -34.94 38.76
C MET A 657 -5.96 -35.66 37.63
N SER A 658 -5.78 -36.98 37.75
CA SER A 658 -5.11 -37.78 36.70
C SER A 658 -6.03 -37.98 35.52
N LEU A 659 -5.41 -38.19 34.37
CA LEU A 659 -6.11 -38.74 33.21
C LEU A 659 -6.73 -40.09 33.59
N GLU A 660 -6.01 -40.95 34.30
CA GLU A 660 -6.54 -42.25 34.76
C GLU A 660 -7.81 -42.10 35.61
N LYS A 661 -7.79 -41.20 36.61
CA LYS A 661 -8.97 -41.00 37.46
C LYS A 661 -10.13 -40.35 36.71
N ALA A 662 -9.84 -39.46 35.78
CA ALA A 662 -10.85 -38.84 34.94
C ALA A 662 -11.50 -39.88 33.99
N ARG A 663 -10.73 -40.82 33.42
CA ARG A 663 -11.26 -41.92 32.59
C ARG A 663 -12.22 -42.81 33.37
N GLU A 664 -11.87 -43.21 34.60
CA GLU A 664 -12.74 -44.02 35.46
C GLU A 664 -14.11 -43.34 35.66
N ILE A 665 -14.11 -42.06 36.03
CA ILE A 665 -15.34 -41.32 36.32
C ILE A 665 -16.22 -41.18 35.07
N ILE A 666 -15.63 -40.90 33.91
CA ILE A 666 -16.40 -40.82 32.65
C ILE A 666 -17.01 -42.18 32.29
N ARG A 667 -16.32 -43.30 32.54
CA ARG A 667 -16.88 -44.64 32.27
C ARG A 667 -18.02 -45.02 33.21
N GLU A 668 -17.93 -44.63 34.49
CA GLU A 668 -19.02 -44.80 35.46
C GLU A 668 -20.26 -43.99 35.04
N LEU A 669 -20.05 -42.73 34.62
CA LEU A 669 -21.11 -41.88 34.07
C LEU A 669 -21.79 -42.50 32.83
N MET A 670 -21.00 -43.04 31.89
CA MET A 670 -21.54 -43.69 30.69
C MET A 670 -22.38 -44.93 31.00
N ALA A 671 -22.03 -45.68 32.06
CA ALA A 671 -22.74 -46.88 32.46
C ALA A 671 -24.07 -46.59 33.16
N ASP A 672 -24.13 -45.54 33.99
CA ASP A 672 -25.35 -45.07 34.64
C ASP A 672 -25.28 -43.56 34.94
N PRO A 673 -25.74 -42.71 34.00
CA PRO A 673 -25.68 -41.25 34.13
C PRO A 673 -26.54 -40.72 35.28
N THR A 674 -27.54 -41.50 35.71
CA THR A 674 -28.54 -41.09 36.69
C THR A 674 -28.14 -41.40 38.14
N SER A 675 -27.16 -42.30 38.36
CA SER A 675 -26.72 -42.70 39.71
C SER A 675 -25.35 -42.17 40.12
N THR A 676 -24.59 -41.59 39.19
CA THR A 676 -23.22 -41.11 39.42
C THR A 676 -23.21 -39.62 39.74
N THR A 677 -22.76 -39.23 40.95
CA THR A 677 -22.60 -37.80 41.31
C THR A 677 -21.19 -37.33 40.98
N LEU A 678 -21.05 -36.29 40.15
CA LEU A 678 -19.72 -35.80 39.80
C LEU A 678 -19.03 -35.08 40.96
N PRO A 679 -17.72 -35.30 41.16
CA PRO A 679 -16.96 -34.48 42.10
C PRO A 679 -17.06 -33.01 41.71
N PRO A 680 -17.34 -32.06 42.63
CA PRO A 680 -17.46 -30.65 42.31
C PRO A 680 -16.24 -30.05 41.59
N ARG A 681 -15.07 -30.65 41.80
CA ARG A 681 -13.83 -30.27 41.10
C ARG A 681 -13.82 -30.70 39.64
N LEU A 682 -14.37 -31.87 39.30
CA LEU A 682 -14.49 -32.32 37.92
C LEU A 682 -15.42 -31.37 37.14
N VAL A 683 -16.54 -30.99 37.76
CA VAL A 683 -17.45 -29.95 37.25
C VAL A 683 -16.70 -28.64 36.99
N SER A 684 -15.78 -28.25 37.89
CA SER A 684 -14.98 -27.03 37.73
C SER A 684 -13.88 -27.11 36.66
N ILE A 685 -13.36 -28.31 36.36
CA ILE A 685 -12.35 -28.54 35.32
C ILE A 685 -13.01 -28.46 33.93
N PHE A 686 -14.21 -28.99 33.78
CA PHE A 686 -14.89 -29.02 32.49
C PHE A 686 -15.40 -27.66 32.01
N ARG A 687 -15.40 -26.62 32.86
CA ARG A 687 -15.64 -25.20 32.49
C ARG A 687 -16.73 -25.05 31.39
N LEU A 688 -17.85 -25.75 31.55
CA LEU A 688 -18.93 -25.84 30.55
C LEU A 688 -19.85 -24.61 30.57
N ASP A 689 -19.67 -23.76 31.59
CA ASP A 689 -20.28 -22.46 31.83
C ASP A 689 -19.96 -21.39 30.78
N LEU A 690 -19.07 -21.70 29.84
CA LEU A 690 -18.81 -20.88 28.65
C LEU A 690 -19.42 -21.56 27.44
N VAL A 691 -20.51 -21.01 26.93
CA VAL A 691 -21.25 -21.38 25.70
C VAL A 691 -20.30 -21.88 24.58
N SER A 692 -19.96 -23.18 24.58
CA SER A 692 -18.98 -23.81 23.69
C SER A 692 -19.56 -25.11 23.11
N GLY A 693 -19.19 -25.42 21.86
CA GLY A 693 -19.43 -26.72 21.23
C GLY A 693 -18.16 -27.57 21.17
N TYR A 694 -18.33 -28.87 20.94
CA TYR A 694 -17.24 -29.84 20.87
C TYR A 694 -17.35 -30.68 19.61
N THR A 695 -16.22 -31.09 19.05
CA THR A 695 -16.19 -31.79 17.76
C THR A 695 -14.91 -32.62 17.61
N LYS A 696 -14.89 -33.57 16.68
CA LYS A 696 -13.75 -34.45 16.41
C LYS A 696 -13.23 -34.19 15.00
N THR A 697 -11.94 -33.96 14.84
CA THR A 697 -11.34 -33.80 13.51
C THR A 697 -11.45 -35.08 12.67
N ARG A 698 -11.43 -34.95 11.34
CA ARG A 698 -11.31 -36.02 10.35
C ARG A 698 -10.06 -36.87 10.56
N ASN A 699 -9.03 -36.33 11.23
CA ASN A 699 -7.81 -37.04 11.60
C ASN A 699 -7.89 -37.70 12.98
N GLY A 700 -9.03 -37.60 13.68
CA GLY A 700 -9.29 -38.29 14.94
C GLY A 700 -9.11 -37.44 16.21
N ASN A 701 -8.45 -36.28 16.14
CA ASN A 701 -8.22 -35.42 17.31
C ASN A 701 -9.50 -34.71 17.78
N PHE A 702 -9.72 -34.58 19.08
CA PHE A 702 -10.84 -33.80 19.63
C PHE A 702 -10.51 -32.29 19.70
N VAL A 703 -11.55 -31.45 19.59
CA VAL A 703 -11.41 -29.98 19.59
C VAL A 703 -12.60 -29.30 20.27
N ARG A 704 -12.32 -28.26 21.06
CA ARG A 704 -13.34 -27.37 21.64
C ARG A 704 -13.48 -26.12 20.79
N VAL A 705 -14.70 -25.79 20.37
CA VAL A 705 -15.02 -24.68 19.47
C VAL A 705 -16.17 -23.82 20.02
N PRO A 706 -16.38 -22.57 19.56
CA PRO A 706 -17.57 -21.82 19.94
C PRO A 706 -18.87 -22.46 19.40
N THR A 707 -20.02 -22.28 20.07
CA THR A 707 -21.33 -22.85 19.64
C THR A 707 -21.82 -22.38 18.27
N GLY A 708 -21.33 -21.23 17.80
CA GLY A 708 -21.65 -20.72 16.47
C GLY A 708 -20.84 -21.36 15.33
N SER A 709 -19.91 -22.27 15.63
CA SER A 709 -18.99 -22.88 14.66
C SER A 709 -19.69 -23.86 13.72
N ARG A 710 -19.21 -23.94 12.49
CA ARG A 710 -19.81 -24.78 11.43
C ARG A 710 -18.73 -25.41 10.56
N ARG A 711 -19.09 -26.48 9.86
CA ARG A 711 -18.23 -27.07 8.83
C ARG A 711 -17.81 -26.00 7.80
N GLY A 712 -16.52 -25.95 7.50
CA GLY A 712 -15.91 -24.96 6.60
C GLY A 712 -15.28 -23.74 7.28
N ASP A 713 -15.35 -23.60 8.62
CA ASP A 713 -14.56 -22.61 9.38
C ASP A 713 -13.04 -22.93 9.36
N MET A 714 -12.18 -22.23 10.12
CA MET A 714 -10.74 -22.48 10.23
C MET A 714 -10.24 -22.23 11.66
N ILE A 715 -9.35 -23.10 12.17
CA ILE A 715 -8.68 -22.90 13.47
C ILE A 715 -7.29 -22.28 13.26
N VAL A 716 -7.00 -21.17 13.94
CA VAL A 716 -5.74 -20.45 13.79
C VAL A 716 -5.09 -20.10 15.14
N THR A 717 -3.76 -20.19 15.20
CA THR A 717 -2.95 -19.77 16.36
C THR A 717 -2.27 -18.46 16.06
N LEU A 718 -2.46 -17.46 16.92
CA LEU A 718 -1.91 -16.15 16.66
C LEU A 718 -1.24 -15.50 17.89
N LEU A 719 -0.03 -14.95 17.70
CA LEU A 719 0.80 -14.27 18.72
C LEU A 719 0.03 -13.22 19.54
N GLY A 720 0.30 -13.21 20.85
CA GLY A 720 -0.27 -12.27 21.82
C GLY A 720 -1.69 -12.61 22.29
N LEU A 721 -2.30 -13.70 21.80
CA LEU A 721 -3.58 -14.19 22.31
C LEU A 721 -3.37 -15.40 23.22
N ARG A 722 -4.19 -15.47 24.28
CA ARG A 722 -4.19 -16.58 25.24
C ARG A 722 -4.80 -17.88 24.69
N SER A 723 -5.47 -17.84 23.53
CA SER A 723 -6.19 -18.99 22.98
C SER A 723 -6.21 -18.95 21.45
N ASN A 724 -6.39 -20.11 20.82
CA ASN A 724 -6.59 -20.23 19.38
C ASN A 724 -7.95 -19.64 18.99
N LEU A 725 -8.16 -19.31 17.72
CA LEU A 725 -9.42 -18.74 17.22
C LEU A 725 -10.05 -19.61 16.13
N VAL A 726 -11.39 -19.66 16.11
CA VAL A 726 -12.18 -20.17 14.98
C VAL A 726 -12.60 -19.00 14.09
N LEU A 727 -12.32 -19.14 12.81
CA LEU A 727 -12.51 -18.15 11.77
C LEU A 727 -13.40 -18.71 10.66
N ARG A 728 -14.49 -18.06 10.30
CA ARG A 728 -15.36 -18.51 9.20
C ARG A 728 -15.02 -17.80 7.88
N PRO A 729 -14.52 -18.50 6.85
CA PRO A 729 -14.30 -17.90 5.54
C PRO A 729 -15.60 -17.35 4.99
N GLN A 730 -15.54 -16.12 4.48
CA GLN A 730 -16.65 -15.42 3.85
C GLN A 730 -16.52 -15.60 2.32
N PRO A 731 -17.48 -16.27 1.66
CA PRO A 731 -17.35 -16.66 0.25
C PRO A 731 -17.24 -15.50 -0.76
N LYS A 732 -17.47 -14.25 -0.34
CA LYS A 732 -17.61 -13.10 -1.24
C LYS A 732 -16.35 -12.24 -1.39
N ASP A 733 -15.39 -12.33 -0.48
CA ASP A 733 -14.21 -11.45 -0.47
C ASP A 733 -12.93 -12.08 0.11
N GLY A 734 -12.95 -13.37 0.44
CA GLY A 734 -11.79 -14.06 1.03
C GLY A 734 -11.48 -13.64 2.47
N SER A 735 -12.37 -12.87 3.11
CA SER A 735 -12.24 -12.47 4.51
C SER A 735 -12.72 -13.56 5.47
N TYR A 736 -12.41 -13.43 6.76
CA TYR A 736 -12.83 -14.38 7.79
C TYR A 736 -13.58 -13.69 8.93
N LEU A 737 -14.73 -14.24 9.32
CA LEU A 737 -15.49 -13.84 10.49
C LEU A 737 -14.94 -14.55 11.73
N VAL A 738 -14.57 -13.81 12.78
CA VAL A 738 -14.15 -14.43 14.04
C VAL A 738 -15.37 -15.00 14.74
N ILE A 739 -15.41 -16.32 14.89
CA ILE A 739 -16.49 -17.03 15.57
C ILE A 739 -16.25 -17.04 17.09
N GLY A 740 -14.99 -17.15 17.52
CA GLY A 740 -14.60 -17.08 18.94
C GLY A 740 -13.35 -17.88 19.27
N PRO A 741 -12.95 -17.93 20.55
CA PRO A 741 -11.80 -18.70 21.01
C PRO A 741 -12.04 -20.21 20.96
N CYS A 742 -10.98 -20.99 20.76
CA CYS A 742 -11.00 -22.46 20.74
C CYS A 742 -9.74 -23.05 21.38
N TYR A 743 -9.79 -24.36 21.62
CA TYR A 743 -8.65 -25.14 22.09
C TYR A 743 -8.43 -26.36 21.21
N HIS A 744 -7.20 -26.49 20.70
CA HIS A 744 -6.76 -27.59 19.85
C HIS A 744 -5.42 -28.11 20.38
N PRO A 745 -5.35 -29.34 20.93
CA PRO A 745 -4.17 -29.85 21.65
C PRO A 745 -2.86 -29.72 20.84
N GLY A 746 -2.84 -30.20 19.60
CA GLY A 746 -1.64 -30.16 18.74
C GLY A 746 -1.12 -28.75 18.38
N PHE A 747 -1.96 -27.70 18.49
CA PHE A 747 -1.55 -26.32 18.24
C PHE A 747 -1.22 -25.57 19.52
N SER A 748 -1.97 -25.83 20.59
CA SER A 748 -1.74 -25.25 21.91
C SER A 748 -0.45 -25.75 22.56
N ASP A 749 0.08 -26.90 22.12
CA ASP A 749 1.37 -27.42 22.59
C ASP A 749 2.55 -27.05 21.67
N GLY A 750 2.34 -26.24 20.62
CA GLY A 750 3.40 -25.72 19.76
C GLY A 750 4.12 -26.75 18.88
N GLN A 751 3.50 -27.91 18.62
CA GLN A 751 4.09 -28.97 17.80
C GLN A 751 4.11 -28.65 16.29
N ALA A 752 3.46 -27.58 15.84
CA ALA A 752 3.13 -27.44 14.43
C ALA A 752 4.13 -26.70 13.51
N PRO A 753 5.11 -25.86 13.94
CA PRO A 753 5.89 -25.24 12.86
C PRO A 753 7.37 -24.86 13.02
N LEU A 754 8.01 -24.97 14.18
CA LEU A 754 9.46 -24.68 14.30
C LEU A 754 10.32 -25.95 14.37
N GLY A 755 9.69 -27.12 14.20
CA GLY A 755 10.28 -28.42 14.50
C GLY A 755 10.54 -28.61 16.00
N ASP A 756 10.97 -29.81 16.38
CA ASP A 756 11.23 -30.17 17.78
C ASP A 756 12.61 -29.70 18.30
N ASP A 757 13.34 -28.86 17.54
CA ASP A 757 14.69 -28.43 17.93
C ASP A 757 14.69 -27.15 18.78
N PHE A 758 14.50 -27.34 20.08
CA PHE A 758 14.66 -26.30 21.10
C PHE A 758 16.13 -26.02 21.45
N ARG A 759 17.10 -26.37 20.59
CA ARG A 759 18.55 -26.17 20.81
C ARG A 759 19.03 -26.77 22.15
N GLY A 760 18.50 -27.94 22.49
CA GLY A 760 18.82 -28.66 23.72
C GLY A 760 18.07 -28.19 24.98
N TRP A 761 17.07 -27.31 24.86
CA TRP A 761 16.11 -27.01 25.92
C TRP A 761 14.95 -28.03 25.91
N GLN A 762 14.40 -28.36 27.07
CA GLN A 762 13.25 -29.24 27.25
C GLN A 762 12.04 -28.45 27.78
N ARG A 763 10.85 -28.87 27.39
CA ARG A 763 9.57 -28.29 27.82
C ARG A 763 9.07 -28.95 29.09
N GLY A 764 8.42 -28.19 29.95
CA GLY A 764 7.60 -28.75 31.02
C GLY A 764 6.96 -27.70 31.91
N TRP A 765 6.23 -28.16 32.92
CA TRP A 765 5.35 -27.30 33.69
C TRP A 765 5.99 -26.86 35.02
N CYS A 766 5.89 -25.56 35.32
CA CYS A 766 6.40 -25.00 36.56
C CYS A 766 5.27 -24.90 37.60
N ASN A 767 5.24 -25.84 38.54
CA ASN A 767 4.20 -25.91 39.58
C ASN A 767 4.10 -24.66 40.47
N SER A 768 5.19 -23.91 40.69
CA SER A 768 5.15 -22.70 41.52
C SER A 768 4.42 -21.54 40.84
N THR A 769 4.32 -21.56 39.52
CA THR A 769 3.78 -20.45 38.72
C THR A 769 2.58 -20.88 37.90
N SER A 770 2.22 -22.16 37.91
CA SER A 770 1.17 -22.75 37.09
C SER A 770 1.29 -22.35 35.63
N MET A 771 2.51 -22.45 35.07
CA MET A 771 2.80 -22.04 33.69
C MET A 771 3.84 -22.95 33.02
N LEU A 772 3.80 -22.99 31.69
CA LEU A 772 4.79 -23.64 30.84
C LEU A 772 6.16 -22.97 30.99
N ALA A 773 7.22 -23.77 31.03
CA ALA A 773 8.60 -23.32 31.14
C ALA A 773 9.56 -24.17 30.30
N PHE A 774 10.71 -23.58 29.99
CA PHE A 774 11.79 -24.20 29.22
C PHE A 774 13.01 -24.37 30.13
N TRP A 775 13.53 -25.58 30.19
CA TRP A 775 14.67 -25.92 31.03
C TRP A 775 15.78 -26.53 30.19
N LYS A 776 17.03 -26.17 30.49
CA LYS A 776 18.22 -26.79 29.92
C LYS A 776 19.22 -27.04 31.03
N GLU A 777 19.85 -28.20 31.03
CA GLU A 777 20.77 -28.58 32.10
C GLU A 777 21.90 -27.54 32.24
N GLY A 778 22.12 -27.08 33.48
CA GLY A 778 23.11 -26.03 33.79
C GLY A 778 22.68 -24.61 33.45
N ARG A 779 21.42 -24.39 33.01
CA ARG A 779 20.85 -23.07 32.75
C ARG A 779 19.62 -22.80 33.66
N PRO A 780 19.32 -21.51 33.93
CA PRO A 780 18.04 -21.07 34.48
C PRO A 780 16.82 -21.70 33.80
N ILE A 781 15.66 -21.73 34.48
CA ILE A 781 14.39 -22.11 33.85
C ILE A 781 13.82 -20.85 33.20
N HIS A 782 13.66 -20.86 31.88
CA HIS A 782 13.11 -19.74 31.13
C HIS A 782 11.60 -19.87 30.99
N ARG A 783 10.87 -18.77 31.15
CA ARG A 783 9.45 -18.70 30.78
C ARG A 783 9.24 -18.16 29.36
N SER A 784 10.20 -17.40 28.87
CA SER A 784 10.30 -17.00 27.48
C SER A 784 10.89 -18.14 26.65
N ASP A 785 10.48 -18.19 25.38
CA ASP A 785 11.02 -19.15 24.44
C ASP A 785 12.54 -19.00 24.33
N PRO A 786 13.34 -20.06 24.59
CA PRO A 786 14.81 -19.98 24.61
C PRO A 786 15.41 -19.62 23.24
N ARG A 787 14.62 -19.64 22.17
CA ARG A 787 15.04 -19.13 20.86
C ARG A 787 15.16 -17.59 20.83
N LEU A 788 14.69 -16.88 21.85
CA LEU A 788 14.72 -15.42 21.98
C LEU A 788 15.84 -14.88 22.89
N GLU A 789 16.71 -15.75 23.39
CA GLU A 789 17.86 -15.38 24.24
C GLU A 789 18.82 -14.41 23.52
N GLY A 790 19.17 -13.26 24.14
CA GLY A 790 20.11 -12.27 23.60
C GLY A 790 19.52 -10.99 23.01
N VAL A 791 18.21 -10.77 23.11
CA VAL A 791 17.52 -9.55 22.64
C VAL A 791 17.41 -8.52 23.79
N ALA A 792 17.82 -7.26 23.55
CA ALA A 792 17.89 -6.21 24.59
C ALA A 792 16.51 -5.62 25.00
N LEU A 793 16.34 -5.29 26.28
CA LEU A 793 15.13 -4.71 26.89
C LEU A 793 15.20 -3.15 26.97
N PRO A 794 14.06 -2.43 27.09
CA PRO A 794 14.02 -0.95 27.18
C PRO A 794 14.46 -0.38 28.54
N ASP A 795 14.80 0.91 28.57
CA ASP A 795 15.12 1.66 29.79
C ASP A 795 13.94 1.69 30.79
N GLY A 796 14.24 1.39 32.06
CA GLY A 796 13.23 1.24 33.12
C GLY A 796 12.59 -0.15 33.19
N TYR A 797 12.94 -1.07 32.29
CA TYR A 797 12.65 -2.50 32.42
C TYR A 797 13.93 -3.22 32.77
N THR A 798 13.92 -3.94 33.89
CA THR A 798 15.04 -4.80 34.26
C THR A 798 14.59 -6.24 34.20
N GLU A 799 15.49 -7.09 33.76
CA GLU A 799 15.31 -8.52 33.87
C GLU A 799 15.35 -8.87 35.36
N GLN A 800 14.20 -9.24 35.93
CA GLN A 800 14.17 -9.69 37.32
C GLN A 800 14.53 -11.16 37.40
N VAL A 801 15.60 -11.42 38.13
CA VAL A 801 16.08 -12.75 38.52
C VAL A 801 15.31 -13.18 39.76
N ILE A 802 14.22 -13.93 39.58
CA ILE A 802 13.52 -14.54 40.71
C ILE A 802 14.22 -15.87 41.02
N SER A 803 14.86 -15.94 42.18
CA SER A 803 15.53 -17.16 42.65
C SER A 803 14.52 -18.12 43.24
N ILE A 804 14.27 -19.26 42.58
CA ILE A 804 13.54 -20.36 43.24
C ILE A 804 14.56 -21.25 43.93
N SER A 805 14.39 -21.42 45.24
CA SER A 805 15.22 -22.32 46.02
C SER A 805 14.80 -23.79 45.78
N LYS A 806 15.78 -24.56 45.27
CA LYS A 806 15.85 -26.02 45.13
C LYS A 806 15.06 -26.67 44.00
N VAL A 807 15.79 -27.05 42.94
CA VAL A 807 15.49 -28.23 42.11
C VAL A 807 16.73 -29.13 42.09
N ARG A 808 16.57 -30.39 42.52
CA ARG A 808 17.52 -31.52 42.38
C ARG A 808 19.02 -31.27 42.69
N GLY A 809 19.35 -30.67 43.84
CA GLY A 809 20.68 -30.82 44.44
C GLY A 809 21.89 -30.30 43.64
N LYS A 810 21.65 -29.55 42.56
CA LYS A 810 22.65 -28.78 41.79
C LYS A 810 22.03 -27.44 41.42
N ASP A 811 22.89 -26.46 41.13
CA ASP A 811 22.68 -25.02 41.30
C ASP A 811 21.35 -24.38 40.84
N ARG A 812 21.06 -23.25 41.51
CA ARG A 812 19.88 -22.36 41.47
C ARG A 812 19.16 -22.30 40.11
N ALA A 813 17.88 -22.66 40.08
CA ALA A 813 16.98 -22.31 38.99
C ALA A 813 16.54 -20.83 39.15
N VAL A 814 16.97 -20.00 38.20
CA VAL A 814 16.53 -18.62 38.04
C VAL A 814 15.31 -18.61 37.13
N ILE A 815 14.26 -17.88 37.51
CA ILE A 815 13.20 -17.47 36.60
C ILE A 815 13.49 -16.04 36.17
N GLN A 816 13.53 -15.79 34.86
CA GLN A 816 13.60 -14.44 34.30
C GLN A 816 12.17 -13.94 34.00
N GLU A 817 11.79 -12.82 34.62
CA GLU A 817 10.60 -12.03 34.27
C GLU A 817 11.04 -10.63 33.81
N CYS A 818 10.31 -10.02 32.88
CA CYS A 818 10.46 -8.61 32.54
C CYS A 818 9.53 -7.78 33.41
N GLN A 819 10.07 -6.93 34.30
CA GLN A 819 9.28 -5.97 35.08
C GLN A 819 9.82 -4.55 34.93
N LYS A 820 8.92 -3.57 35.00
CA LYS A 820 9.23 -2.13 35.03
C LYS A 820 9.70 -1.75 36.45
N THR A 821 10.88 -1.17 36.59
CA THR A 821 11.38 -0.65 37.89
C THR A 821 10.56 0.58 38.28
N SER A 822 10.01 0.55 39.50
CA SER A 822 9.15 1.58 40.11
C SER A 822 9.69 3.00 40.00
#